data_AF-A0A8X8LD49-F1
#
_entry.id   AF-A0A8X8LD49-F1
#
_cell.length_a   1.000
_cell.length_b   1.000
_cell.length_c   1.000
_cell.angle_alpha   90.00
_cell.angle_beta   90.00
_cell.angle_gamma   90.00
#
_symmetry.space_group_name_H-M   'P 1'
#
loop_
_entity.id
_entity.type
_entity.pdbx_description
1 polymer ?
#
loop_
_entity_poly.entity_id
_entity_poly.type
_entity_poly.pdbx_seq_one_letter_code
_entity_poly.pdbx_strand_id
1 'polypeptide(L)'
;MKKNHFIAFLVAIACSFNALAQTPSSSKMNAFITGLMSKMTLDEKIGQLNLPSVGFDVTGPILSQGVEGKLEKGLVGGVFNTYTPAAMRKLQDIAVKKTRLKIPLLFGYDVIHGHKTIFPIPLGLAASWDLPLIEKTARAAADEASADGLNWVFSPMVDIARDPRWGRVAEGSGEDTWLGSQIAKAMVIGYQGHDLTKQDAVMACVKHFALYGAAEAGRDYNTVDMSERKMFEMYLPPYKAAIDAGAGSVMSSFNDINGIPATANQWLLTDVLRKQWGFKGLVATDYTAILELMNHGLGDEAQVGKLALMAGSDMDMVSEIFLNRLKKLVTDKKLDVHYIDQACRRVLEAKYKLGLFNDPYRGVSEERAAKEIMSSEKMELARTAATKSIVLLKNQDNILPLNNQQRIAFIGPLVKDQRNLIGCWSGAGDWKKATSFWEALTAQYPQNNFSYAKGANLIDDPVLVKKLNPHGAAITADSRSVKELIEEAVEHTNKADVAVVFLGESALMSGEAASRSDISLPENQQVLLQALKATGKPIVLVLMNGRPLTLQWEDAHLNAIVETWFAGMKAGNAIADVLFGKYNPSGKLTMTFPRSVGQIPIYYNAKSTGRPFSEGQKYTTQYLDVPNTPLYPFGYGLSYTHFNYSAVSLNKTSIKPSEKLTATVTISNTGKYDGEETAQLYLHDVVASVTRPVKELKGFQKIFLKAGESKTISFTIGAADLKFYNTNMKYASEPGKFKLFIGTNSQEVKETEFELLP
;
A
#
# COMPACT_ATOMS: atom_id res chain seq x y z
N MET A 1 63.82 51.10 -1.53
CA MET A 1 62.89 51.81 -2.45
C MET A 1 61.90 50.82 -3.02
N LYS A 2 60.61 51.18 -3.02
CA LYS A 2 59.42 50.37 -3.34
C LYS A 2 59.50 49.64 -4.70
N LYS A 3 58.97 48.40 -4.76
CA LYS A 3 57.77 48.03 -5.55
C LYS A 3 57.37 46.55 -5.36
N ASN A 4 56.11 46.36 -4.98
CA ASN A 4 55.34 45.12 -4.96
C ASN A 4 55.48 44.29 -6.25
N HIS A 5 55.39 42.96 -6.18
CA HIS A 5 54.59 42.14 -7.12
C HIS A 5 54.06 40.88 -6.39
N PHE A 6 52.74 40.80 -6.30
CA PHE A 6 51.94 39.61 -5.98
C PHE A 6 52.17 38.53 -7.03
N ILE A 7 52.37 37.28 -6.64
CA ILE A 7 52.25 36.12 -7.53
C ILE A 7 51.06 35.27 -7.05
N ALA A 8 49.99 35.32 -7.83
CA ALA A 8 48.81 34.47 -7.71
C ALA A 8 49.09 33.12 -8.38
N PHE A 9 48.85 32.02 -7.63
CA PHE A 9 48.81 30.68 -8.19
C PHE A 9 47.41 30.43 -8.76
N LEU A 10 47.31 30.30 -10.09
CA LEU A 10 46.11 29.86 -10.80
C LEU A 10 45.93 28.35 -10.58
N VAL A 11 44.93 27.98 -9.77
CA VAL A 11 44.37 26.62 -9.77
C VAL A 11 43.21 26.62 -10.75
N ALA A 12 43.39 25.95 -11.89
CA ALA A 12 42.33 25.70 -12.85
C ALA A 12 41.33 24.69 -12.26
N ILE A 13 40.16 25.19 -11.86
CA ILE A 13 39.00 24.38 -11.54
C ILE A 13 38.41 23.88 -12.86
N ALA A 14 38.63 22.60 -13.17
CA ALA A 14 37.90 21.92 -14.23
C ALA A 14 36.46 21.67 -13.74
N CYS A 15 35.55 22.59 -14.07
CA CYS A 15 34.12 22.33 -14.02
C CYS A 15 33.77 21.26 -15.05
N SER A 16 33.55 20.03 -14.60
CA SER A 16 32.94 18.98 -15.40
C SER A 16 31.48 19.34 -15.70
N PHE A 17 31.26 20.06 -16.81
CA PHE A 17 29.95 20.11 -17.46
C PHE A 17 29.64 18.72 -18.01
N ASN A 18 28.92 17.91 -17.24
CA ASN A 18 28.17 16.79 -17.79
C ASN A 18 27.02 17.37 -18.61
N ALA A 19 27.28 17.66 -19.89
CA ALA A 19 26.22 17.76 -20.88
C ALA A 19 25.52 16.40 -20.92
N LEU A 20 24.33 16.33 -20.31
CA LEU A 20 23.42 15.19 -20.47
C LEU A 20 23.13 15.02 -21.96
N ALA A 21 23.82 14.07 -22.59
CA ALA A 21 23.51 13.64 -23.94
C ALA A 21 22.06 13.13 -23.95
N GLN A 22 21.16 13.86 -24.61
CA GLN A 22 19.80 13.40 -24.86
C GLN A 22 19.88 12.11 -25.68
N THR A 23 19.31 11.03 -25.15
CA THR A 23 19.23 9.77 -25.90
C THR A 23 18.38 9.98 -27.17
N PRO A 24 18.70 9.33 -28.32
CA PRO A 24 18.00 9.56 -29.59
C PRO A 24 16.47 9.41 -29.52
N SER A 25 15.97 8.52 -28.64
CA SER A 25 14.53 8.33 -28.38
C SER A 25 13.87 9.58 -27.76
N SER A 26 14.53 10.25 -26.82
CA SER A 26 14.02 11.47 -26.18
C SER A 26 13.89 12.63 -27.16
N SER A 27 14.80 12.74 -28.13
CA SER A 27 14.76 13.79 -29.16
C SER A 27 13.53 13.66 -30.09
N LYS A 28 13.14 12.44 -30.46
CA LYS A 28 11.98 12.17 -31.32
C LYS A 28 10.67 12.53 -30.63
N MET A 29 10.49 12.10 -29.38
CA MET A 29 9.33 12.48 -28.57
C MET A 29 9.25 14.00 -28.44
N ASN A 30 10.35 14.66 -28.07
CA ASN A 30 10.38 16.11 -27.89
C ASN A 30 9.98 16.86 -29.17
N ALA A 31 10.48 16.44 -30.34
CA ALA A 31 10.11 17.02 -31.62
C ALA A 31 8.62 16.80 -31.95
N PHE A 32 8.12 15.57 -31.78
CA PHE A 32 6.71 15.25 -32.01
C PHE A 32 5.77 16.08 -31.15
N ILE A 33 6.03 16.13 -29.84
CA ILE A 33 5.18 16.84 -28.87
C ILE A 33 5.24 18.35 -29.10
N THR A 34 6.42 18.90 -29.39
CA THR A 34 6.57 20.33 -29.73
C THR A 34 5.77 20.69 -30.99
N GLY A 35 5.87 19.87 -32.04
CA GLY A 35 5.13 20.08 -33.28
C GLY A 35 3.62 19.84 -33.14
N LEU A 36 3.17 19.01 -32.20
CA LEU A 36 1.77 18.86 -31.86
C LEU A 36 1.26 20.10 -31.11
N MET A 37 1.97 20.51 -30.06
CA MET A 37 1.59 21.66 -29.23
C MET A 37 1.58 22.99 -29.99
N SER A 38 2.43 23.14 -31.01
CA SER A 38 2.42 24.34 -31.87
C SER A 38 1.16 24.46 -32.73
N LYS A 39 0.40 23.36 -32.89
CA LYS A 39 -0.87 23.34 -33.61
C LYS A 39 -2.07 23.52 -32.67
N MET A 40 -1.89 23.41 -31.36
CA MET A 40 -2.98 23.42 -30.38
C MET A 40 -3.41 24.86 -30.03
N THR A 41 -4.73 25.06 -29.91
CA THR A 41 -5.28 26.26 -29.31
C THR A 41 -5.09 26.24 -27.78
N LEU A 42 -5.29 27.38 -27.13
CA LEU A 42 -5.27 27.45 -25.67
C LEU A 42 -6.31 26.51 -25.04
N ASP A 43 -7.52 26.44 -25.62
CA ASP A 43 -8.60 25.58 -25.13
C ASP A 43 -8.25 24.10 -25.25
N GLU A 44 -7.60 23.68 -26.33
CA GLU A 44 -7.16 22.28 -26.49
C GLU A 44 -6.04 21.91 -25.52
N LYS A 45 -5.12 22.85 -25.23
CA LYS A 45 -4.08 22.64 -24.21
C LYS A 45 -4.68 22.49 -22.82
N ILE A 46 -5.61 23.37 -22.45
CA ILE A 46 -6.37 23.26 -21.19
C ILE A 46 -7.20 21.96 -21.17
N GLY A 47 -7.80 21.58 -22.29
CA GLY A 47 -8.55 20.34 -22.43
C GLY A 47 -7.74 19.08 -22.10
N GLN A 48 -6.44 19.07 -22.40
CA GLN A 48 -5.55 17.97 -22.00
C GLN A 48 -5.38 17.83 -20.49
N LEU A 49 -5.63 18.89 -19.73
CA LEU A 49 -5.48 18.88 -18.27
C LEU A 49 -6.73 18.37 -17.57
N ASN A 50 -7.83 18.11 -18.29
CA ASN A 50 -9.11 17.71 -17.71
C ASN A 50 -9.23 16.18 -17.61
N LEU A 51 -9.59 15.68 -16.42
CA LEU A 51 -9.81 14.26 -16.11
C LEU A 51 -11.20 14.04 -15.46
N PRO A 52 -12.29 14.00 -16.24
CA PRO A 52 -13.62 13.66 -15.75
C PRO A 52 -13.79 12.16 -15.46
N SER A 53 -14.70 11.84 -14.54
CA SER A 53 -15.15 10.47 -14.25
C SER A 53 -16.30 10.08 -15.18
N VAL A 54 -16.30 8.85 -15.69
CA VAL A 54 -17.40 8.31 -16.51
C VAL A 54 -17.94 7.07 -15.79
N GLY A 55 -19.19 7.13 -15.33
CA GLY A 55 -19.69 6.36 -14.17
C GLY A 55 -20.01 4.88 -14.36
N PHE A 56 -18.99 4.00 -14.40
CA PHE A 56 -19.16 2.59 -14.03
C PHE A 56 -18.97 2.39 -12.52
N ASP A 57 -18.14 3.23 -11.87
CA ASP A 57 -17.94 3.27 -10.42
C ASP A 57 -18.00 4.68 -9.84
N VAL A 58 -18.34 4.75 -8.55
CA VAL A 58 -18.43 5.98 -7.74
C VAL A 58 -17.40 5.93 -6.63
N THR A 59 -16.28 6.64 -6.80
CA THR A 59 -15.20 6.74 -5.81
C THR A 59 -15.17 8.09 -5.07
N GLY A 60 -16.09 9.01 -5.40
CA GLY A 60 -16.20 10.33 -4.77
C GLY A 60 -17.58 10.95 -4.94
N PRO A 61 -17.84 12.14 -4.38
CA PRO A 61 -19.18 12.71 -4.27
C PRO A 61 -19.74 13.32 -5.56
N ILE A 62 -18.92 13.54 -6.60
CA ILE A 62 -19.30 14.33 -7.79
C ILE A 62 -19.10 13.52 -9.08
N LEU A 63 -20.18 13.10 -9.72
CA LEU A 63 -20.12 12.51 -11.07
C LEU A 63 -20.08 13.59 -12.16
N SER A 64 -19.12 13.47 -13.09
CA SER A 64 -18.98 14.40 -14.22
C SER A 64 -20.15 14.31 -15.19
N GLN A 65 -20.61 15.47 -15.69
CA GLN A 65 -21.75 15.58 -16.61
C GLN A 65 -21.32 15.99 -18.02
N GLY A 66 -22.02 15.47 -19.03
CA GLY A 66 -21.84 15.86 -20.44
C GLY A 66 -20.46 15.52 -21.03
N VAL A 67 -19.81 14.46 -20.54
CA VAL A 67 -18.42 14.11 -20.89
C VAL A 67 -18.24 13.89 -22.41
N GLU A 68 -19.14 13.17 -23.08
CA GLU A 68 -19.04 12.93 -24.53
C GLU A 68 -19.06 14.24 -25.34
N GLY A 69 -19.91 15.20 -24.96
CA GLY A 69 -19.99 16.51 -25.63
C GLY A 69 -18.76 17.39 -25.39
N LYS A 70 -18.10 17.27 -24.23
CA LYS A 70 -16.80 17.91 -23.96
C LYS A 70 -15.69 17.24 -24.76
N LEU A 71 -15.73 15.93 -24.87
CA LEU A 71 -14.77 15.13 -25.63
C LEU A 71 -14.80 15.47 -27.12
N GLU A 72 -15.99 15.60 -27.73
CA GLU A 72 -16.14 16.02 -29.13
C GLU A 72 -15.51 17.40 -29.42
N LYS A 73 -15.45 18.27 -28.40
CA LYS A 73 -14.81 19.59 -28.46
C LYS A 73 -13.31 19.58 -28.17
N GLY A 74 -12.72 18.42 -27.88
CA GLY A 74 -11.30 18.28 -27.52
C GLY A 74 -10.96 18.78 -26.10
N LEU A 75 -11.94 18.82 -25.20
CA LEU A 75 -11.82 19.37 -23.84
C LEU A 75 -11.56 18.32 -22.75
N VAL A 76 -11.09 17.14 -23.13
CA VAL A 76 -10.86 15.99 -22.23
C VAL A 76 -9.51 15.36 -22.55
N GLY A 77 -8.64 15.27 -21.55
CA GLY A 77 -7.30 14.68 -21.66
C GLY A 77 -7.29 13.19 -21.36
N GLY A 78 -8.16 12.76 -20.46
CA GLY A 78 -8.37 11.37 -20.09
C GLY A 78 -9.68 11.22 -19.37
N VAL A 79 -10.08 9.98 -19.11
CA VAL A 79 -11.25 9.66 -18.28
C VAL A 79 -10.87 8.56 -17.29
N PHE A 80 -11.65 8.40 -16.23
CA PHE A 80 -11.49 7.29 -15.29
C PHE A 80 -12.84 6.73 -14.83
N ASN A 81 -12.79 5.60 -14.09
CA ASN A 81 -13.95 4.84 -13.62
C ASN A 81 -14.84 4.27 -14.73
N THR A 82 -14.28 4.13 -15.93
CA THR A 82 -14.85 3.35 -17.02
C THR A 82 -13.89 2.23 -17.35
N TYR A 83 -14.41 1.06 -17.68
CA TYR A 83 -13.68 -0.11 -18.14
C TYR A 83 -14.58 -0.92 -19.08
N THR A 84 -14.04 -1.98 -19.69
CA THR A 84 -14.54 -2.78 -20.83
C THR A 84 -14.04 -2.32 -22.20
N PRO A 85 -13.62 -3.25 -23.08
CA PRO A 85 -13.13 -2.89 -24.41
C PRO A 85 -14.15 -2.10 -25.24
N ALA A 86 -15.44 -2.42 -25.13
CA ALA A 86 -16.50 -1.73 -25.85
C ALA A 86 -16.66 -0.26 -25.43
N ALA A 87 -16.72 0.00 -24.11
CA ALA A 87 -16.83 1.37 -23.59
C ALA A 87 -15.58 2.20 -23.94
N MET A 88 -14.40 1.60 -23.79
CA MET A 88 -13.12 2.20 -24.15
C MET A 88 -13.05 2.58 -25.61
N ARG A 89 -13.42 1.64 -26.49
CA ARG A 89 -13.46 1.87 -27.95
C ARG A 89 -14.41 3.00 -28.31
N LYS A 90 -15.59 3.06 -27.70
CA LYS A 90 -16.57 4.14 -27.93
C LYS A 90 -15.97 5.52 -27.63
N LEU A 91 -15.39 5.70 -26.44
CA LEU A 91 -14.83 6.98 -26.03
C LEU A 91 -13.59 7.33 -26.86
N GLN A 92 -12.70 6.36 -27.12
CA GLN A 92 -11.52 6.60 -27.94
C GLN A 92 -11.87 6.94 -29.40
N ASP A 93 -12.95 6.35 -29.93
CA ASP A 93 -13.47 6.69 -31.26
C ASP A 93 -13.90 8.16 -31.35
N ILE A 94 -14.54 8.71 -30.32
CA ILE A 94 -14.87 10.13 -30.28
C ILE A 94 -13.59 10.97 -30.34
N ALA A 95 -12.60 10.64 -29.49
CA ALA A 95 -11.33 11.36 -29.42
C ALA A 95 -10.58 11.36 -30.77
N VAL A 96 -10.47 10.21 -31.43
CA VAL A 96 -9.63 10.01 -32.62
C VAL A 96 -10.36 10.32 -33.93
N LYS A 97 -11.69 10.15 -33.99
CA LYS A 97 -12.46 10.34 -35.23
C LYS A 97 -13.18 11.68 -35.30
N LYS A 98 -13.57 12.28 -34.17
CA LYS A 98 -14.41 13.48 -34.14
C LYS A 98 -13.70 14.77 -33.73
N THR A 99 -12.50 14.70 -33.12
CA THR A 99 -11.76 15.90 -32.70
C THR A 99 -10.77 16.39 -33.76
N ARG A 100 -10.46 17.69 -33.74
CA ARG A 100 -9.60 18.36 -34.73
C ARG A 100 -8.18 17.78 -34.81
N LEU A 101 -7.56 17.51 -33.68
CA LEU A 101 -6.17 17.02 -33.58
C LEU A 101 -6.06 15.51 -33.29
N LYS A 102 -7.18 14.83 -33.07
CA LYS A 102 -7.24 13.36 -32.89
C LYS A 102 -6.34 12.86 -31.75
N ILE A 103 -6.20 13.64 -30.68
CA ILE A 103 -5.35 13.30 -29.54
C ILE A 103 -6.05 12.20 -28.73
N PRO A 104 -5.43 11.03 -28.50
CA PRO A 104 -6.05 9.92 -27.76
C PRO A 104 -6.23 10.24 -26.28
N LEU A 105 -7.12 9.50 -25.60
CA LEU A 105 -7.37 9.60 -24.16
C LEU A 105 -6.45 8.69 -23.34
N LEU A 106 -6.17 9.13 -22.11
CA LEU A 106 -5.79 8.24 -21.01
C LEU A 106 -7.06 7.61 -20.41
N PHE A 107 -6.95 6.36 -19.97
CA PHE A 107 -8.02 5.62 -19.30
C PHE A 107 -7.50 5.10 -17.95
N GLY A 108 -7.89 5.83 -16.89
CA GLY A 108 -7.48 5.61 -15.51
C GLY A 108 -8.46 4.76 -14.72
N TYR A 109 -7.97 4.00 -13.74
CA TYR A 109 -8.83 3.27 -12.79
C TYR A 109 -8.07 2.86 -11.51
N ASP A 110 -8.79 2.67 -10.40
CA ASP A 110 -8.26 2.16 -9.14
C ASP A 110 -8.07 0.63 -9.20
N VAL A 111 -6.99 0.20 -9.86
CA VAL A 111 -6.52 -1.21 -9.87
C VAL A 111 -5.54 -1.40 -8.72
N ILE A 112 -6.06 -1.52 -7.50
CA ILE A 112 -5.24 -1.45 -6.27
C ILE A 112 -4.58 -2.79 -5.94
N HIS A 113 -5.36 -3.87 -5.87
CA HIS A 113 -4.88 -5.21 -5.54
C HIS A 113 -5.50 -6.27 -6.48
N GLY A 114 -5.64 -5.91 -7.75
CA GLY A 114 -6.29 -6.72 -8.77
C GLY A 114 -7.22 -5.87 -9.64
N HIS A 115 -7.54 -6.36 -10.83
CA HIS A 115 -8.58 -5.73 -11.68
C HIS A 115 -9.90 -6.48 -11.52
N LYS A 116 -9.99 -7.71 -12.02
CA LYS A 116 -11.15 -8.60 -11.82
C LYS A 116 -10.77 -9.84 -11.04
N THR A 117 -9.57 -10.38 -11.20
CA THR A 117 -8.99 -11.27 -10.19
C THR A 117 -8.44 -10.43 -9.04
N ILE A 118 -9.11 -10.52 -7.89
CA ILE A 118 -8.75 -9.75 -6.69
C ILE A 118 -7.83 -10.57 -5.78
N PHE A 119 -6.67 -9.99 -5.46
CA PHE A 119 -5.64 -10.51 -4.55
C PHE A 119 -5.91 -10.03 -3.10
N PRO A 120 -5.06 -10.37 -2.11
CA PRO A 120 -5.18 -9.76 -0.78
C PRO A 120 -5.04 -8.25 -0.85
N ILE A 121 -5.73 -7.54 0.05
CA ILE A 121 -5.53 -6.09 0.24
C ILE A 121 -4.02 -5.79 0.42
N PRO A 122 -3.52 -4.63 -0.02
CA PRO A 122 -2.09 -4.33 0.00
C PRO A 122 -1.39 -4.56 1.35
N LEU A 123 -2.05 -4.24 2.47
CA LEU A 123 -1.49 -4.49 3.81
C LEU A 123 -1.27 -5.99 4.06
N GLY A 124 -2.24 -6.81 3.67
CA GLY A 124 -2.15 -8.27 3.78
C GLY A 124 -1.12 -8.84 2.81
N LEU A 125 -1.11 -8.38 1.56
CA LEU A 125 -0.12 -8.81 0.57
C LEU A 125 1.31 -8.47 1.00
N ALA A 126 1.52 -7.32 1.65
CA ALA A 126 2.81 -6.93 2.21
C ALA A 126 3.27 -7.91 3.31
N ALA A 127 2.34 -8.52 4.06
CA ALA A 127 2.65 -9.53 5.07
C ALA A 127 3.23 -10.83 4.47
N SER A 128 3.20 -11.02 3.16
CA SER A 128 3.91 -12.13 2.51
C SER A 128 5.43 -12.01 2.56
N TRP A 129 5.97 -10.79 2.65
CA TRP A 129 7.41 -10.49 2.52
C TRP A 129 8.04 -11.16 1.29
N ASP A 130 7.32 -11.22 0.17
CA ASP A 130 7.72 -11.89 -1.06
C ASP A 130 7.63 -10.89 -2.24
N LEU A 131 8.68 -10.08 -2.43
CA LEU A 131 8.69 -9.04 -3.49
C LEU A 131 8.42 -9.63 -4.89
N PRO A 132 8.98 -10.79 -5.28
CA PRO A 132 8.65 -11.42 -6.55
C PRO A 132 7.16 -11.78 -6.68
N LEU A 133 6.52 -12.24 -5.61
CA LEU A 133 5.07 -12.49 -5.60
C LEU A 133 4.29 -11.18 -5.80
N ILE A 134 4.66 -10.11 -5.10
CA ILE A 134 4.02 -8.79 -5.19
C ILE A 134 4.13 -8.22 -6.61
N GLU A 135 5.31 -8.33 -7.23
CA GLU A 135 5.51 -7.93 -8.63
C GLU A 135 4.61 -8.74 -9.57
N LYS A 136 4.50 -10.06 -9.36
CA LYS A 136 3.62 -10.94 -10.16
C LYS A 136 2.15 -10.57 -10.02
N THR A 137 1.67 -10.22 -8.83
CA THR A 137 0.27 -9.79 -8.64
C THR A 137 0.00 -8.47 -9.36
N ALA A 138 0.93 -7.50 -9.30
CA ALA A 138 0.82 -6.26 -10.06
C ALA A 138 0.87 -6.51 -11.58
N ARG A 139 1.71 -7.45 -12.03
CA ARG A 139 1.75 -7.86 -13.44
C ARG A 139 0.44 -8.47 -13.90
N ALA A 140 -0.13 -9.40 -13.14
CA ALA A 140 -1.42 -10.01 -13.45
C ALA A 140 -2.55 -8.96 -13.50
N ALA A 141 -2.56 -8.02 -12.54
CA ALA A 141 -3.55 -6.95 -12.49
C ALA A 141 -3.44 -6.01 -13.71
N ALA A 142 -2.23 -5.63 -14.12
CA ALA A 142 -2.02 -4.82 -15.31
C ALA A 142 -2.40 -5.54 -16.61
N ASP A 143 -2.11 -6.83 -16.72
CA ASP A 143 -2.49 -7.64 -17.88
C ASP A 143 -4.03 -7.68 -18.03
N GLU A 144 -4.78 -7.89 -16.95
CA GLU A 144 -6.25 -7.81 -16.96
C GLU A 144 -6.75 -6.39 -17.25
N ALA A 145 -6.22 -5.38 -16.55
CA ALA A 145 -6.65 -4.01 -16.69
C ALA A 145 -6.46 -3.51 -18.13
N SER A 146 -5.30 -3.78 -18.73
CA SER A 146 -5.05 -3.38 -20.10
C SER A 146 -5.85 -4.19 -21.11
N ALA A 147 -6.19 -5.44 -20.81
CA ALA A 147 -7.09 -6.24 -21.65
C ALA A 147 -8.51 -5.67 -21.65
N ASP A 148 -8.94 -5.07 -20.53
CA ASP A 148 -10.20 -4.35 -20.39
C ASP A 148 -10.14 -2.90 -20.95
N GLY A 149 -8.99 -2.53 -21.54
CA GLY A 149 -8.74 -1.27 -22.25
C GLY A 149 -8.16 -0.13 -21.42
N LEU A 150 -7.79 -0.38 -20.15
CA LEU A 150 -7.13 0.61 -19.31
C LEU A 150 -5.67 0.80 -19.71
N ASN A 151 -5.14 2.00 -19.52
CA ASN A 151 -3.73 2.29 -19.79
C ASN A 151 -3.02 3.05 -18.66
N TRP A 152 -3.74 3.35 -17.58
CA TRP A 152 -3.26 4.05 -16.42
C TRP A 152 -3.97 3.51 -15.17
N VAL A 153 -3.21 3.23 -14.11
CA VAL A 153 -3.75 2.73 -12.84
C VAL A 153 -3.36 3.64 -11.69
N PHE A 154 -4.29 3.89 -10.77
CA PHE A 154 -4.08 4.72 -9.58
C PHE A 154 -3.44 3.90 -8.44
N SER A 155 -2.27 3.32 -8.73
CA SER A 155 -1.55 2.39 -7.85
C SER A 155 -0.04 2.44 -8.18
N PRO A 156 0.87 2.20 -7.20
CA PRO A 156 0.62 1.83 -5.80
C PRO A 156 0.30 2.99 -4.86
N MET A 157 -0.54 2.72 -3.86
CA MET A 157 -0.59 3.53 -2.63
C MET A 157 0.60 3.15 -1.74
N VAL A 158 1.41 4.12 -1.34
CA VAL A 158 2.69 3.89 -0.63
C VAL A 158 2.84 4.75 0.62
N ASP A 159 1.72 5.27 1.13
CA ASP A 159 1.72 6.11 2.31
C ASP A 159 2.15 5.29 3.53
N ILE A 160 3.21 5.74 4.22
CA ILE A 160 3.57 5.17 5.52
C ILE A 160 2.50 5.55 6.52
N ALA A 161 1.97 4.56 7.24
CA ALA A 161 0.97 4.77 8.27
C ALA A 161 1.41 4.16 9.60
N ARG A 162 1.20 4.91 10.68
CA ARG A 162 1.51 4.51 12.07
C ARG A 162 0.29 4.65 12.98
N ASP A 163 -0.87 4.81 12.37
CA ASP A 163 -2.15 5.00 13.03
C ASP A 163 -3.18 4.01 12.46
N PRO A 164 -3.43 2.87 13.12
CA PRO A 164 -4.36 1.85 12.63
C PRO A 164 -5.83 2.31 12.67
N ARG A 165 -6.15 3.47 13.26
CA ARG A 165 -7.50 4.04 13.20
C ARG A 165 -7.86 4.44 11.77
N TRP A 166 -6.88 4.88 10.99
CA TRP A 166 -7.08 5.31 9.61
C TRP A 166 -7.49 4.13 8.72
N GLY A 167 -8.58 4.29 7.97
CA GLY A 167 -9.11 3.21 7.13
C GLY A 167 -8.17 2.78 6.01
N ARG A 168 -7.38 3.71 5.48
CA ARG A 168 -6.53 3.47 4.30
C ARG A 168 -5.20 2.77 4.64
N VAL A 169 -4.96 2.39 5.89
CA VAL A 169 -3.84 1.47 6.21
C VAL A 169 -3.95 0.17 5.41
N ALA A 170 -5.17 -0.24 5.05
CA ALA A 170 -5.46 -1.39 4.20
C ALA A 170 -4.82 -1.29 2.81
N GLU A 171 -4.67 -0.09 2.27
CA GLU A 171 -4.17 0.20 0.92
C GLU A 171 -2.64 0.32 0.86
N GLY A 172 -2.00 0.51 2.01
CA GLY A 172 -0.56 0.67 2.12
C GLY A 172 0.18 -0.64 2.43
N SER A 173 1.45 -0.51 2.81
CA SER A 173 2.31 -1.66 3.16
C SER A 173 2.83 -1.60 4.60
N GLY A 174 2.07 -0.94 5.48
CA GLY A 174 2.36 -0.84 6.91
C GLY A 174 3.24 0.35 7.30
N GLU A 175 4.07 0.16 8.33
CA GLU A 175 4.74 1.26 9.04
C GLU A 175 6.21 1.48 8.67
N ASP A 176 6.80 0.54 7.92
CA ASP A 176 8.22 0.53 7.64
C ASP A 176 8.60 1.18 6.30
N THR A 177 9.54 2.10 6.40
CA THR A 177 10.05 2.90 5.28
C THR A 177 10.80 2.04 4.26
N TRP A 178 11.66 1.11 4.69
CA TRP A 178 12.49 0.32 3.77
C TRP A 178 11.65 -0.70 3.00
N LEU A 179 10.78 -1.42 3.70
CA LEU A 179 9.87 -2.41 3.12
C LEU A 179 8.87 -1.73 2.19
N GLY A 180 8.25 -0.63 2.63
CA GLY A 180 7.37 0.19 1.79
C GLY A 180 8.07 0.66 0.52
N SER A 181 9.34 1.08 0.60
CA SER A 181 10.15 1.42 -0.58
C SER A 181 10.42 0.22 -1.49
N GLN A 182 10.65 -1.00 -0.98
CA GLN A 182 10.84 -2.16 -1.86
C GLN A 182 9.55 -2.59 -2.55
N ILE A 183 8.43 -2.55 -1.82
CA ILE A 183 7.11 -2.89 -2.36
C ILE A 183 6.69 -1.88 -3.42
N ALA A 184 6.93 -0.58 -3.18
CA ALA A 184 6.68 0.47 -4.17
C ALA A 184 7.38 0.19 -5.51
N LYS A 185 8.65 -0.26 -5.47
CA LYS A 185 9.40 -0.65 -6.67
C LYS A 185 8.79 -1.87 -7.36
N ALA A 186 8.50 -2.93 -6.60
CA ALA A 186 7.92 -4.17 -7.12
C ALA A 186 6.57 -3.92 -7.83
N MET A 187 5.71 -3.09 -7.23
CA MET A 187 4.42 -2.71 -7.81
C MET A 187 4.59 -1.92 -9.10
N VAL A 188 5.44 -0.88 -9.12
CA VAL A 188 5.70 -0.07 -10.31
C VAL A 188 6.25 -0.93 -11.46
N ILE A 189 7.22 -1.80 -11.17
CA ILE A 189 7.80 -2.70 -12.16
C ILE A 189 6.74 -3.68 -12.67
N GLY A 190 5.93 -4.27 -11.80
CA GLY A 190 4.87 -5.20 -12.19
C GLY A 190 3.81 -4.56 -13.08
N TYR A 191 3.41 -3.31 -12.82
CA TYR A 191 2.43 -2.60 -13.66
C TYR A 191 3.01 -2.17 -15.01
N GLN A 192 4.19 -1.56 -15.00
CA GLN A 192 4.74 -0.90 -16.19
C GLN A 192 5.60 -1.81 -17.06
N GLY A 193 6.11 -2.92 -16.49
CA GLY A 193 7.20 -3.67 -17.07
C GLY A 193 8.43 -2.80 -17.32
N HIS A 194 9.20 -3.13 -18.35
CA HIS A 194 10.33 -2.33 -18.81
C HIS A 194 10.03 -1.50 -20.07
N ASP A 195 8.80 -1.59 -20.59
CA ASP A 195 8.36 -0.93 -21.82
C ASP A 195 6.85 -0.68 -21.78
N LEU A 196 6.46 0.58 -21.55
CA LEU A 196 5.07 1.03 -21.49
C LEU A 196 4.31 0.90 -22.82
N THR A 197 4.99 0.60 -23.93
CA THR A 197 4.34 0.38 -25.23
C THR A 197 3.79 -1.04 -25.40
N LYS A 198 4.14 -1.97 -24.50
CA LYS A 198 3.61 -3.35 -24.53
C LYS A 198 2.11 -3.37 -24.21
N GLN A 199 1.37 -4.30 -24.81
CA GLN A 199 -0.09 -4.36 -24.69
C GLN A 199 -0.57 -4.74 -23.29
N ASP A 200 0.25 -5.44 -22.53
CA ASP A 200 0.03 -5.87 -21.15
C ASP A 200 0.54 -4.84 -20.11
N ALA A 201 1.17 -3.73 -20.53
CA ALA A 201 1.62 -2.68 -19.64
C ALA A 201 0.58 -1.57 -19.44
N VAL A 202 0.55 -1.04 -18.22
CA VAL A 202 -0.21 0.15 -17.82
C VAL A 202 0.72 1.11 -17.08
N MET A 203 0.47 2.42 -17.21
CA MET A 203 1.22 3.42 -16.44
C MET A 203 0.83 3.36 -14.97
N ALA A 204 1.81 3.33 -14.07
CA ALA A 204 1.58 3.38 -12.62
C ALA A 204 1.43 4.83 -12.14
N CYS A 205 0.65 5.03 -11.09
CA CYS A 205 0.46 6.29 -10.40
C CYS A 205 0.73 6.10 -8.91
N VAL A 206 1.90 6.54 -8.46
CA VAL A 206 2.21 6.45 -7.03
C VAL A 206 1.36 7.47 -6.26
N LYS A 207 0.69 7.02 -5.20
CA LYS A 207 -0.22 7.83 -4.39
C LYS A 207 -0.05 7.61 -2.88
N HIS A 208 -0.45 8.53 -2.01
CA HIS A 208 -0.95 9.88 -2.28
C HIS A 208 0.14 10.87 -1.84
N PHE A 209 0.71 11.60 -2.80
CA PHE A 209 1.89 12.44 -2.58
C PHE A 209 1.50 13.76 -1.91
N ALA A 210 1.75 13.96 -0.61
CA ALA A 210 2.52 13.10 0.28
C ALA A 210 2.02 13.13 1.75
N LEU A 211 2.55 12.18 2.53
CA LEU A 211 2.44 12.11 4.00
C LEU A 211 1.05 11.73 4.52
N TYR A 212 0.15 11.36 3.64
CA TYR A 212 -1.28 11.26 3.93
C TYR A 212 -1.62 10.31 5.09
N GLY A 213 -0.87 9.21 5.24
CA GLY A 213 -1.02 8.25 6.35
C GLY A 213 -0.63 8.77 7.74
N ALA A 214 -0.26 10.05 7.87
CA ALA A 214 -0.01 10.72 9.15
C ALA A 214 -1.18 11.60 9.63
N ALA A 215 -2.37 11.48 9.00
CA ALA A 215 -3.54 12.29 9.34
C ALA A 215 -3.84 12.25 10.85
N GLU A 216 -4.02 13.44 11.45
CA GLU A 216 -4.23 13.57 12.89
C GLU A 216 -5.43 12.74 13.38
N ALA A 217 -5.25 12.08 14.53
CA ALA A 217 -6.20 11.16 15.14
C ALA A 217 -6.62 9.97 14.24
N GLY A 218 -5.86 9.68 13.18
CA GLY A 218 -6.17 8.65 12.20
C GLY A 218 -7.50 8.87 11.50
N ARG A 219 -7.97 10.13 11.44
CA ARG A 219 -9.17 10.53 10.70
C ARG A 219 -8.78 10.86 9.28
N ASP A 220 -9.44 10.23 8.33
CA ASP A 220 -9.17 10.47 6.92
C ASP A 220 -9.29 11.97 6.55
N TYR A 221 -8.46 12.42 5.60
CA TYR A 221 -8.34 13.81 5.12
C TYR A 221 -7.85 14.84 6.14
N ASN A 222 -7.66 14.47 7.40
CA ASN A 222 -7.35 15.42 8.47
C ASN A 222 -5.93 16.00 8.33
N THR A 223 -5.66 17.03 9.12
CA THR A 223 -4.37 17.75 9.15
C THR A 223 -3.16 16.82 9.28
N VAL A 224 -2.07 17.18 8.59
CA VAL A 224 -0.77 16.53 8.71
C VAL A 224 0.31 17.57 8.99
N ASP A 225 1.00 17.40 10.12
CA ASP A 225 2.15 18.20 10.50
C ASP A 225 3.32 17.29 10.93
N MET A 226 4.52 17.62 10.45
CA MET A 226 5.75 17.01 10.95
C MET A 226 6.98 17.80 10.53
N SER A 227 8.11 17.57 11.22
CA SER A 227 9.40 18.12 10.77
C SER A 227 9.83 17.57 9.41
N GLU A 228 10.50 18.39 8.60
CA GLU A 228 11.12 17.98 7.33
C GLU A 228 11.99 16.72 7.48
N ARG A 229 12.76 16.61 8.57
CA ARG A 229 13.56 15.40 8.86
C ARG A 229 12.71 14.13 8.90
N LYS A 230 11.57 14.16 9.59
CA LYS A 230 10.65 13.02 9.66
C LYS A 230 10.05 12.72 8.29
N MET A 231 9.73 13.74 7.50
CA MET A 231 9.28 13.54 6.11
C MET A 231 10.33 12.76 5.31
N PHE A 232 11.56 13.27 5.23
CA PHE A 232 12.63 12.69 4.40
C PHE A 232 13.17 11.34 4.88
N GLU A 233 13.19 11.10 6.20
CA GLU A 233 13.69 9.84 6.75
C GLU A 233 12.64 8.74 6.79
N MET A 234 11.36 9.08 7.00
CA MET A 234 10.34 8.08 7.33
C MET A 234 9.22 7.97 6.30
N TYR A 235 8.72 9.08 5.74
CA TYR A 235 7.47 9.07 4.94
C TYR A 235 7.70 9.25 3.44
N LEU A 236 8.67 10.07 3.03
CA LEU A 236 8.98 10.35 1.63
C LEU A 236 9.68 9.20 0.85
N PRO A 237 10.49 8.32 1.48
CA PRO A 237 11.26 7.32 0.73
C PRO A 237 10.45 6.35 -0.13
N PRO A 238 9.24 5.87 0.23
CA PRO A 238 8.44 5.01 -0.64
C PRO A 238 8.02 5.70 -1.95
N TYR A 239 7.61 6.97 -1.90
CA TYR A 239 7.31 7.72 -3.13
C TYR A 239 8.55 7.90 -4.00
N LYS A 240 9.69 8.24 -3.40
CA LYS A 240 10.95 8.36 -4.13
C LYS A 240 11.35 7.02 -4.77
N ALA A 241 11.14 5.91 -4.07
CA ALA A 241 11.42 4.58 -4.59
C ALA A 241 10.55 4.22 -5.80
N ALA A 242 9.26 4.57 -5.78
CA ALA A 242 8.37 4.42 -6.93
C ALA A 242 8.83 5.27 -8.13
N ILE A 243 9.24 6.51 -7.88
CA ILE A 243 9.75 7.43 -8.91
C ILE A 243 11.07 6.92 -9.51
N ASP A 244 12.00 6.47 -8.67
CA ASP A 244 13.28 5.88 -9.09
C ASP A 244 13.06 4.57 -9.88
N ALA A 245 11.99 3.82 -9.59
CA ALA A 245 11.56 2.66 -10.38
C ALA A 245 10.88 3.03 -11.71
N GLY A 246 10.66 4.33 -11.96
CA GLY A 246 10.16 4.84 -13.23
C GLY A 246 8.65 5.04 -13.29
N ALA A 247 7.94 5.16 -12.16
CA ALA A 247 6.51 5.46 -12.14
C ALA A 247 6.17 6.62 -13.10
N GLY A 248 5.21 6.42 -14.01
CA GLY A 248 4.89 7.40 -15.05
C GLY A 248 4.07 8.59 -14.55
N SER A 249 3.43 8.46 -13.38
CA SER A 249 2.59 9.49 -12.78
C SER A 249 2.63 9.49 -11.25
N VAL A 250 2.22 10.61 -10.67
CA VAL A 250 2.04 10.84 -9.22
C VAL A 250 0.64 11.43 -8.99
N MET A 251 -0.03 11.00 -7.92
CA MET A 251 -1.29 11.63 -7.47
C MET A 251 -1.02 12.49 -6.23
N SER A 252 -1.46 13.76 -6.21
CA SER A 252 -1.35 14.60 -5.01
C SER A 252 -2.29 14.11 -3.90
N SER A 253 -1.95 14.26 -2.63
CA SER A 253 -2.86 13.94 -1.51
C SER A 253 -3.84 15.07 -1.16
N PHE A 254 -4.83 14.74 -0.32
CA PHE A 254 -5.82 15.67 0.20
C PHE A 254 -5.29 16.59 1.32
N ASN A 255 -4.42 16.06 2.20
CA ASN A 255 -4.01 16.75 3.41
C ASN A 255 -3.18 18.03 3.15
N ASP A 256 -3.19 18.93 4.12
CA ASP A 256 -2.18 19.97 4.21
C ASP A 256 -0.85 19.42 4.72
N ILE A 257 0.24 20.09 4.36
CA ILE A 257 1.58 19.83 4.89
C ILE A 257 2.11 21.17 5.38
N ASN A 258 2.26 21.30 6.69
CA ASN A 258 2.66 22.55 7.35
C ASN A 258 1.74 23.73 6.96
N GLY A 259 0.42 23.48 6.86
CA GLY A 259 -0.59 24.49 6.53
C GLY A 259 -0.84 24.71 5.03
N ILE A 260 -0.16 23.99 4.13
CA ILE A 260 -0.36 24.11 2.67
C ILE A 260 -0.83 22.77 2.08
N PRO A 261 -2.09 22.66 1.58
CA PRO A 261 -2.60 21.49 0.87
C PRO A 261 -1.67 20.97 -0.22
N ALA A 262 -1.42 19.66 -0.26
CA ALA A 262 -0.44 19.05 -1.15
C ALA A 262 -0.66 19.41 -2.63
N THR A 263 -1.93 19.46 -3.08
CA THR A 263 -2.32 19.85 -4.46
C THR A 263 -1.87 21.26 -4.87
N ALA A 264 -1.65 22.16 -3.90
CA ALA A 264 -1.18 23.54 -4.11
C ALA A 264 0.21 23.80 -3.51
N ASN A 265 0.92 22.76 -3.08
CA ASN A 265 2.20 22.89 -2.39
C ASN A 265 3.38 22.89 -3.37
N GLN A 266 3.88 24.08 -3.71
CA GLN A 266 4.99 24.25 -4.66
C GLN A 266 6.30 23.63 -4.16
N TRP A 267 6.58 23.70 -2.85
CA TRP A 267 7.75 23.04 -2.27
C TRP A 267 7.70 21.53 -2.53
N LEU A 268 6.53 20.91 -2.33
CA LEU A 268 6.35 19.48 -2.55
C LEU A 268 6.40 19.10 -4.04
N LEU A 269 5.50 19.67 -4.85
CA LEU A 269 5.26 19.23 -6.23
C LEU A 269 6.30 19.72 -7.25
N THR A 270 7.04 20.79 -6.92
CA THR A 270 8.08 21.34 -7.78
C THR A 270 9.47 21.19 -7.17
N ASP A 271 9.69 21.69 -5.96
CA ASP A 271 11.06 21.72 -5.40
C ASP A 271 11.54 20.31 -5.02
N VAL A 272 10.77 19.54 -4.26
CA VAL A 272 11.12 18.15 -3.91
C VAL A 272 10.96 17.24 -5.12
N LEU A 273 9.75 17.13 -5.67
CA LEU A 273 9.44 16.13 -6.69
C LEU A 273 10.24 16.32 -7.99
N ARG A 274 10.30 17.55 -8.52
CA ARG A 274 10.87 17.79 -9.86
C ARG A 274 12.31 18.29 -9.82
N LYS A 275 12.66 19.20 -8.91
CA LYS A 275 14.02 19.75 -8.83
C LYS A 275 14.97 18.81 -8.08
N GLN A 276 14.59 18.34 -6.89
CA GLN A 276 15.46 17.44 -6.11
C GLN A 276 15.45 16.00 -6.65
N TRP A 277 14.28 15.43 -6.95
CA TRP A 277 14.21 14.02 -7.41
C TRP A 277 14.21 13.86 -8.93
N GLY A 278 14.09 14.94 -9.70
CA GLY A 278 14.20 14.88 -11.14
C GLY A 278 12.99 14.28 -11.86
N PHE A 279 11.83 14.13 -11.20
CA PHE A 279 10.64 13.52 -11.79
C PHE A 279 10.18 14.24 -13.07
N LYS A 280 9.96 13.46 -14.13
CA LYS A 280 9.56 13.93 -15.47
C LYS A 280 8.14 13.50 -15.88
N GLY A 281 7.44 12.75 -15.04
CA GLY A 281 6.07 12.31 -15.33
C GLY A 281 5.02 13.39 -15.06
N LEU A 282 3.76 12.96 -15.16
CA LEU A 282 2.59 13.81 -14.91
C LEU A 282 2.18 13.74 -13.43
N VAL A 283 1.63 14.84 -12.92
CA VAL A 283 0.97 14.91 -11.61
C VAL A 283 -0.53 15.08 -11.83
N ALA A 284 -1.31 14.08 -11.41
CA ALA A 284 -2.76 14.20 -11.32
C ALA A 284 -3.15 14.64 -9.92
N THR A 285 -4.23 15.40 -9.80
CA THR A 285 -4.82 15.65 -8.49
C THR A 285 -5.58 14.42 -8.02
N ASP A 286 -5.80 14.31 -6.72
CA ASP A 286 -6.84 13.42 -6.21
C ASP A 286 -8.24 13.95 -6.59
N TYR A 287 -9.26 13.16 -6.31
CA TYR A 287 -10.65 13.43 -6.61
C TYR A 287 -11.07 14.81 -6.11
N THR A 288 -11.39 15.74 -7.00
CA THR A 288 -11.81 17.11 -6.67
C THR A 288 -10.86 17.91 -5.78
N ALA A 289 -9.60 17.49 -5.61
CA ALA A 289 -8.70 18.12 -4.64
C ALA A 289 -8.45 19.61 -4.90
N ILE A 290 -8.54 20.09 -6.16
CA ILE A 290 -8.46 21.53 -6.48
C ILE A 290 -9.66 22.30 -5.93
N LEU A 291 -10.87 21.73 -6.01
CA LEU A 291 -12.08 22.33 -5.46
C LEU A 291 -11.99 22.39 -3.92
N GLU A 292 -11.45 21.35 -3.31
CA GLU A 292 -11.33 21.24 -1.86
C GLU A 292 -10.34 22.23 -1.26
N LEU A 293 -9.42 22.80 -2.05
CA LEU A 293 -8.60 23.95 -1.63
C LEU A 293 -9.44 25.13 -1.14
N MET A 294 -10.68 25.28 -1.64
CA MET A 294 -11.61 26.29 -1.16
C MET A 294 -12.04 26.02 0.29
N ASN A 295 -12.30 24.75 0.63
CA ASN A 295 -12.63 24.32 2.00
C ASN A 295 -11.43 24.48 2.94
N HIS A 296 -10.21 24.29 2.41
CA HIS A 296 -8.96 24.62 3.13
C HIS A 296 -8.73 26.14 3.28
N GLY A 297 -9.55 26.99 2.66
CA GLY A 297 -9.51 28.45 2.82
C GLY A 297 -8.55 29.18 1.88
N LEU A 298 -8.14 28.57 0.75
CA LEU A 298 -7.14 29.15 -0.16
C LEU A 298 -7.71 30.13 -1.21
N GLY A 299 -9.03 30.35 -1.24
CA GLY A 299 -9.69 31.35 -2.10
C GLY A 299 -10.80 30.77 -2.96
N ASP A 300 -11.18 31.51 -3.99
CA ASP A 300 -12.19 31.09 -4.98
C ASP A 300 -11.60 30.13 -6.04
N GLU A 301 -12.45 29.58 -6.91
CA GLU A 301 -12.06 28.65 -7.97
C GLU A 301 -10.92 29.18 -8.87
N ALA A 302 -10.91 30.48 -9.18
CA ALA A 302 -9.88 31.07 -10.03
C ALA A 302 -8.53 31.10 -9.30
N GLN A 303 -8.54 31.46 -8.02
CA GLN A 303 -7.35 31.47 -7.19
C GLN A 303 -6.81 30.06 -6.96
N VAL A 304 -7.64 29.09 -6.57
CA VAL A 304 -7.19 27.72 -6.28
C VAL A 304 -6.72 26.98 -7.53
N GLY A 305 -7.37 27.19 -8.68
CA GLY A 305 -6.90 26.68 -9.97
C GLY A 305 -5.54 27.24 -10.38
N LYS A 306 -5.31 28.54 -10.13
CA LYS A 306 -3.99 29.16 -10.35
C LYS A 306 -2.93 28.55 -9.42
N LEU A 307 -3.22 28.41 -8.12
CA LEU A 307 -2.29 27.88 -7.14
C LEU A 307 -1.89 26.43 -7.46
N ALA A 308 -2.85 25.56 -7.77
CA ALA A 308 -2.59 24.16 -8.09
C ALA A 308 -1.70 24.01 -9.34
N LEU A 309 -2.01 24.74 -10.42
CA LEU A 309 -1.23 24.68 -11.66
C LEU A 309 0.21 25.21 -11.45
N MET A 310 0.36 26.32 -10.72
CA MET A 310 1.68 26.90 -10.43
C MET A 310 2.52 26.03 -9.50
N ALA A 311 1.90 25.30 -8.57
CA ALA A 311 2.58 24.37 -7.69
C ALA A 311 3.19 23.18 -8.44
N GLY A 312 2.54 22.74 -9.54
CA GLY A 312 3.03 21.67 -10.40
C GLY A 312 2.02 20.55 -10.68
N SER A 313 0.74 20.73 -10.33
CA SER A 313 -0.35 19.84 -10.73
C SER A 313 -0.61 19.97 -12.23
N ASP A 314 -0.65 18.84 -12.93
CA ASP A 314 -0.76 18.80 -14.39
C ASP A 314 -2.18 18.43 -14.86
N MET A 315 -2.90 17.58 -14.12
CA MET A 315 -4.21 17.07 -14.53
C MET A 315 -5.23 17.16 -13.38
N ASP A 316 -6.34 17.85 -13.65
CA ASP A 316 -7.44 18.14 -12.74
C ASP A 316 -8.47 17.02 -12.76
N MET A 317 -8.54 16.27 -11.67
CA MET A 317 -9.49 15.18 -11.50
C MET A 317 -10.86 15.71 -11.04
N VAL A 318 -11.86 15.53 -11.90
CA VAL A 318 -13.29 15.82 -11.69
C VAL A 318 -13.69 17.28 -11.51
N SER A 319 -12.89 18.14 -10.87
CA SER A 319 -13.33 19.48 -10.47
C SER A 319 -13.65 20.41 -11.64
N GLU A 320 -12.99 20.19 -12.78
CA GLU A 320 -13.06 21.01 -13.99
C GLU A 320 -12.69 22.50 -13.77
N ILE A 321 -12.06 22.85 -12.65
CA ILE A 321 -11.61 24.20 -12.36
C ILE A 321 -10.56 24.63 -13.39
N PHE A 322 -9.65 23.73 -13.79
CA PHE A 322 -8.69 24.02 -14.84
C PHE A 322 -9.38 24.36 -16.17
N LEU A 323 -10.37 23.55 -16.55
CA LEU A 323 -11.15 23.74 -17.77
C LEU A 323 -11.90 25.08 -17.76
N ASN A 324 -12.50 25.43 -16.62
CA ASN A 324 -13.45 26.53 -16.52
C ASN A 324 -12.83 27.89 -16.16
N ARG A 325 -11.58 27.93 -15.66
CA ARG A 325 -10.98 29.17 -15.11
C ARG A 325 -9.67 29.60 -15.77
N LEU A 326 -8.83 28.68 -16.25
CA LEU A 326 -7.47 29.02 -16.70
C LEU A 326 -7.43 29.96 -17.90
N LYS A 327 -8.33 29.78 -18.88
CA LYS A 327 -8.38 30.64 -20.08
C LYS A 327 -8.56 32.11 -19.70
N LYS A 328 -9.48 32.39 -18.79
CA LYS A 328 -9.76 33.75 -18.32
C LYS A 328 -8.56 34.31 -17.57
N LEU A 329 -7.92 33.52 -16.72
CA LEU A 329 -6.71 33.95 -16.00
C LEU A 329 -5.55 34.33 -16.93
N VAL A 330 -5.36 33.59 -18.02
CA VAL A 330 -4.35 33.94 -19.05
C VAL A 330 -4.75 35.21 -19.80
N THR A 331 -6.00 35.31 -20.22
CA THR A 331 -6.52 36.49 -20.95
C THR A 331 -6.40 37.77 -20.11
N ASP A 332 -6.70 37.65 -18.81
CA ASP A 332 -6.60 38.74 -17.83
C ASP A 332 -5.14 38.98 -17.37
N LYS A 333 -4.14 38.29 -17.93
CA LYS A 333 -2.71 38.35 -17.57
C LYS A 333 -2.41 38.03 -16.10
N LYS A 334 -3.27 37.25 -15.45
CA LYS A 334 -3.11 36.79 -14.05
C LYS A 334 -2.36 35.46 -13.96
N LEU A 335 -2.17 34.76 -15.08
CA LEU A 335 -1.46 33.48 -15.19
C LEU A 335 -0.63 33.48 -16.48
N ASP A 336 0.63 33.07 -16.39
CA ASP A 336 1.47 32.85 -17.57
C ASP A 336 1.06 31.55 -18.28
N VAL A 337 0.86 31.61 -19.60
CA VAL A 337 0.51 30.46 -20.44
C VAL A 337 1.56 29.35 -20.38
N HIS A 338 2.80 29.67 -20.03
CA HIS A 338 3.88 28.70 -19.88
C HIS A 338 3.53 27.58 -18.88
N TYR A 339 2.80 27.87 -17.81
CA TYR A 339 2.37 26.83 -16.86
C TYR A 339 1.42 25.82 -17.50
N ILE A 340 0.50 26.28 -18.35
CA ILE A 340 -0.41 25.42 -19.12
C ILE A 340 0.38 24.61 -20.15
N ASP A 341 1.36 25.23 -20.82
CA ASP A 341 2.23 24.53 -21.78
C ASP A 341 3.03 23.41 -21.12
N GLN A 342 3.59 23.63 -19.93
CA GLN A 342 4.31 22.59 -19.20
C GLN A 342 3.41 21.42 -18.79
N ALA A 343 2.23 21.71 -18.24
CA ALA A 343 1.27 20.69 -17.82
C ALA A 343 0.77 19.87 -19.03
N CYS A 344 0.38 20.57 -20.10
CA CYS A 344 -0.07 19.94 -21.35
C CYS A 344 1.02 19.06 -21.95
N ARG A 345 2.28 19.51 -21.96
CA ARG A 345 3.41 18.71 -22.45
C ARG A 345 3.53 17.39 -21.71
N ARG A 346 3.44 17.39 -20.38
CA ARG A 346 3.60 16.17 -19.55
C ARG A 346 2.47 15.16 -19.82
N VAL A 347 1.24 15.62 -19.98
CA VAL A 347 0.11 14.76 -20.39
C VAL A 347 0.36 14.14 -21.76
N LEU A 348 0.81 14.92 -22.74
CA LEU A 348 1.09 14.41 -24.08
C LEU A 348 2.30 13.46 -24.09
N GLU A 349 3.34 13.74 -23.31
CA GLU A 349 4.50 12.85 -23.16
C GLU A 349 4.10 11.51 -22.52
N ALA A 350 3.20 11.50 -21.54
CA ALA A 350 2.67 10.27 -20.97
C ALA A 350 1.94 9.42 -22.02
N LYS A 351 1.08 10.04 -22.83
CA LYS A 351 0.38 9.37 -23.95
C LYS A 351 1.36 8.82 -25.00
N TYR A 352 2.44 9.56 -25.27
CA TYR A 352 3.49 9.12 -26.19
C TYR A 352 4.26 7.92 -25.65
N LYS A 353 4.66 7.94 -24.38
CA LYS A 353 5.37 6.83 -23.73
C LYS A 353 4.52 5.56 -23.65
N LEU A 354 3.20 5.70 -23.54
CA LEU A 354 2.23 4.61 -23.63
C LEU A 354 1.98 4.10 -25.06
N GLY A 355 2.60 4.71 -26.08
CA GLY A 355 2.43 4.34 -27.48
C GLY A 355 1.09 4.76 -28.10
N LEU A 356 0.26 5.56 -27.42
CA LEU A 356 -1.10 5.87 -27.86
C LEU A 356 -1.17 6.73 -29.13
N PHE A 357 -0.12 7.50 -29.43
CA PHE A 357 -0.03 8.21 -30.71
C PHE A 357 0.30 7.30 -31.90
N ASN A 358 0.85 6.12 -31.64
CA ASN A 358 1.11 5.11 -32.67
C ASN A 358 -0.10 4.20 -32.85
N ASP A 359 -0.67 3.71 -31.75
CA ASP A 359 -1.91 2.94 -31.72
C ASP A 359 -2.81 3.45 -30.59
N PRO A 360 -3.84 4.27 -30.90
CA PRO A 360 -4.74 4.80 -29.88
C PRO A 360 -5.64 3.72 -29.28
N TYR A 361 -5.76 2.55 -29.90
CA TYR A 361 -6.57 1.44 -29.42
C TYR A 361 -5.74 0.35 -28.74
N ARG A 362 -4.47 0.64 -28.42
CA ARG A 362 -3.56 -0.31 -27.74
C ARG A 362 -4.24 -0.94 -26.53
N GLY A 363 -4.28 -2.26 -26.50
CA GLY A 363 -4.84 -3.05 -25.38
C GLY A 363 -6.36 -3.27 -25.47
N VAL A 364 -7.10 -2.48 -26.27
CA VAL A 364 -8.55 -2.56 -26.40
C VAL A 364 -8.96 -3.75 -27.28
N SER A 365 -9.09 -4.94 -26.69
CA SER A 365 -9.44 -6.18 -27.39
C SER A 365 -10.42 -7.04 -26.58
N GLU A 366 -11.60 -7.31 -27.14
CA GLU A 366 -12.58 -8.22 -26.54
C GLU A 366 -12.06 -9.67 -26.47
N GLU A 367 -11.32 -10.12 -27.49
CA GLU A 367 -10.70 -11.44 -27.51
C GLU A 367 -9.68 -11.59 -26.37
N ARG A 368 -8.82 -10.58 -26.18
CA ARG A 368 -7.84 -10.60 -25.09
C ARG A 368 -8.53 -10.50 -23.72
N ALA A 369 -9.54 -9.65 -23.58
CA ALA A 369 -10.33 -9.57 -22.36
C ALA A 369 -10.95 -10.93 -22.00
N ALA A 370 -11.54 -11.64 -22.97
CA ALA A 370 -12.13 -12.96 -22.75
C ALA A 370 -11.09 -14.04 -22.36
N LYS A 371 -9.85 -13.93 -22.86
CA LYS A 371 -8.77 -14.88 -22.57
C LYS A 371 -8.07 -14.60 -21.23
N GLU A 372 -7.76 -13.33 -20.96
CA GLU A 372 -6.84 -12.96 -19.89
C GLU A 372 -7.55 -12.70 -18.55
N ILE A 373 -8.78 -12.18 -18.56
CA ILE A 373 -9.52 -11.85 -17.35
C ILE A 373 -9.91 -13.12 -16.60
N MET A 374 -9.52 -13.20 -15.34
CA MET A 374 -9.80 -14.32 -14.44
C MET A 374 -9.37 -15.69 -14.99
N SER A 375 -8.27 -15.71 -15.74
CA SER A 375 -7.68 -16.97 -16.21
C SER A 375 -7.35 -17.89 -15.03
N SER A 376 -7.31 -19.20 -15.27
CA SER A 376 -7.01 -20.20 -14.24
C SER A 376 -5.66 -19.93 -13.54
N GLU A 377 -4.65 -19.50 -14.30
CA GLU A 377 -3.34 -19.10 -13.77
C GLU A 377 -3.44 -17.93 -12.80
N LYS A 378 -4.20 -16.88 -13.15
CA LYS A 378 -4.37 -15.71 -12.28
C LYS A 378 -5.16 -16.05 -11.01
N MET A 379 -6.17 -16.90 -11.12
CA MET A 379 -6.91 -17.40 -9.95
C MET A 379 -6.03 -18.27 -9.03
N GLU A 380 -5.12 -19.08 -9.57
CA GLU A 380 -4.16 -19.84 -8.76
C GLU A 380 -3.10 -18.94 -8.12
N LEU A 381 -2.66 -17.89 -8.83
CA LEU A 381 -1.82 -16.85 -8.26
C LEU A 381 -2.53 -16.14 -7.10
N ALA A 382 -3.84 -15.88 -7.22
CA ALA A 382 -4.64 -15.29 -6.14
C ALA A 382 -4.70 -16.19 -4.90
N ARG A 383 -4.84 -17.51 -5.09
CA ARG A 383 -4.74 -18.48 -4.00
C ARG A 383 -3.36 -18.47 -3.36
N THR A 384 -2.30 -18.49 -4.18
CA THR A 384 -0.91 -18.46 -3.70
C THR A 384 -0.63 -17.19 -2.89
N ALA A 385 -1.04 -16.03 -3.40
CA ALA A 385 -0.87 -14.75 -2.74
C ALA A 385 -1.62 -14.71 -1.40
N ALA A 386 -2.88 -15.16 -1.38
CA ALA A 386 -3.67 -15.28 -0.17
C ALA A 386 -3.00 -16.19 0.87
N THR A 387 -2.61 -17.40 0.48
CA THR A 387 -1.99 -18.39 1.37
C THR A 387 -0.69 -17.88 1.99
N LYS A 388 0.18 -17.23 1.20
CA LYS A 388 1.45 -16.67 1.70
C LYS A 388 1.29 -15.41 2.56
N SER A 389 0.12 -14.77 2.54
CA SER A 389 -0.16 -13.51 3.26
C SER A 389 -0.76 -13.73 4.65
N ILE A 390 -1.24 -14.95 4.95
CA ILE A 390 -1.84 -15.29 6.24
C ILE A 390 -0.76 -15.31 7.33
N VAL A 391 -1.03 -14.63 8.44
CA VAL A 391 -0.12 -14.50 9.59
C VAL A 391 -0.69 -15.30 10.77
N LEU A 392 0.08 -16.26 11.27
CA LEU A 392 -0.28 -16.98 12.50
C LEU A 392 0.17 -16.15 13.70
N LEU A 393 -0.78 -15.60 14.47
CA LEU A 393 -0.47 -14.74 15.62
C LEU A 393 -0.26 -15.54 16.90
N LYS A 394 -1.02 -16.62 17.06
CA LYS A 394 -0.97 -17.49 18.24
C LYS A 394 -1.31 -18.93 17.86
N ASN A 395 -0.64 -19.91 18.47
CA ASN A 395 -0.94 -21.34 18.33
C ASN A 395 -0.52 -22.13 19.58
N GLN A 396 -1.38 -22.16 20.60
CA GLN A 396 -1.14 -22.94 21.82
C GLN A 396 -1.42 -24.42 21.61
N ASP A 397 -0.62 -25.26 22.29
CA ASP A 397 -0.73 -26.72 22.30
C ASP A 397 -0.74 -27.39 20.92
N ASN A 398 -0.22 -26.70 19.90
CA ASN A 398 -0.23 -27.12 18.50
C ASN A 398 -1.63 -27.52 18.00
N ILE A 399 -2.65 -26.76 18.38
CA ILE A 399 -4.03 -26.98 17.91
C ILE A 399 -4.14 -26.84 16.38
N LEU A 400 -3.34 -25.96 15.78
CA LEU A 400 -3.15 -25.90 14.34
C LEU A 400 -1.86 -26.62 13.93
N PRO A 401 -1.85 -27.35 12.81
CA PRO A 401 -2.97 -27.54 11.87
C PRO A 401 -4.07 -28.49 12.39
N LEU A 402 -5.31 -28.24 11.97
CA LEU A 402 -6.50 -29.04 12.30
C LEU A 402 -6.49 -30.42 11.63
N ASN A 403 -7.15 -31.38 12.28
CA ASN A 403 -7.37 -32.71 11.76
C ASN A 403 -8.82 -32.83 11.24
N ASN A 404 -8.99 -33.26 9.98
CA ASN A 404 -10.31 -33.33 9.33
C ASN A 404 -11.21 -34.49 9.79
N GLN A 405 -10.71 -35.41 10.61
CA GLN A 405 -11.50 -36.44 11.30
C GLN A 405 -12.12 -35.94 12.62
N GLN A 406 -11.70 -34.80 13.14
CA GLN A 406 -12.28 -34.21 14.35
C GLN A 406 -13.70 -33.67 14.11
N ARG A 407 -14.48 -33.54 15.18
CA ARG A 407 -15.71 -32.73 15.17
C ARG A 407 -15.33 -31.26 15.26
N ILE A 408 -15.61 -30.50 14.21
CA ILE A 408 -15.24 -29.08 14.13
C ILE A 408 -16.50 -28.24 14.00
N ALA A 409 -16.69 -27.29 14.92
CA ALA A 409 -17.73 -26.28 14.79
C ALA A 409 -17.16 -25.03 14.14
N PHE A 410 -17.66 -24.66 12.97
CA PHE A 410 -17.34 -23.41 12.29
C PHE A 410 -18.38 -22.35 12.64
N ILE A 411 -17.97 -21.33 13.37
CA ILE A 411 -18.87 -20.33 13.94
C ILE A 411 -18.53 -18.96 13.39
N GLY A 412 -19.54 -18.13 13.09
CA GLY A 412 -19.33 -16.70 12.86
C GLY A 412 -19.92 -16.19 11.54
N PRO A 413 -20.14 -14.87 11.44
CA PRO A 413 -20.76 -14.24 10.27
C PRO A 413 -19.93 -14.38 8.98
N LEU A 414 -18.62 -14.66 9.10
CA LEU A 414 -17.69 -14.67 7.96
C LEU A 414 -17.37 -16.07 7.41
N VAL A 415 -17.90 -17.15 8.01
CA VAL A 415 -17.65 -18.54 7.55
C VAL A 415 -18.17 -18.78 6.13
N LYS A 416 -19.36 -18.26 5.82
CA LYS A 416 -20.05 -18.39 4.52
C LYS A 416 -20.02 -17.11 3.70
N ASP A 417 -19.27 -16.11 4.14
CA ASP A 417 -19.24 -14.81 3.48
C ASP A 417 -18.43 -14.88 2.17
N GLN A 418 -18.97 -14.25 1.13
CA GLN A 418 -18.26 -14.03 -0.15
C GLN A 418 -17.95 -12.55 -0.37
N ARG A 419 -18.80 -11.65 0.14
CA ARG A 419 -18.79 -10.23 -0.18
C ARG A 419 -17.57 -9.51 0.37
N ASN A 420 -17.21 -9.81 1.61
CA ASN A 420 -16.19 -9.09 2.35
C ASN A 420 -14.79 -9.62 2.03
N LEU A 421 -14.67 -10.86 1.54
CA LEU A 421 -13.39 -11.50 1.21
C LEU A 421 -12.49 -10.67 0.28
N ILE A 422 -13.09 -9.95 -0.67
CA ILE A 422 -12.35 -9.13 -1.63
C ILE A 422 -11.94 -7.75 -1.09
N GLY A 423 -12.30 -7.41 0.15
CA GLY A 423 -11.83 -6.20 0.83
C GLY A 423 -12.32 -4.87 0.24
N CYS A 424 -11.83 -3.77 0.83
CA CYS A 424 -11.98 -2.43 0.28
C CYS A 424 -11.20 -2.28 -1.04
N TRP A 425 -11.56 -1.28 -1.84
CA TRP A 425 -10.84 -0.98 -3.09
C TRP A 425 -10.71 -2.16 -4.06
N SER A 426 -11.75 -2.99 -4.13
CA SER A 426 -11.81 -4.13 -5.05
C SER A 426 -12.32 -3.78 -6.45
N GLY A 427 -12.66 -2.51 -6.70
CA GLY A 427 -12.97 -1.98 -8.04
C GLY A 427 -13.90 -2.90 -8.86
N ALA A 428 -13.39 -3.35 -10.01
CA ALA A 428 -14.12 -4.17 -10.98
C ALA A 428 -14.30 -5.64 -10.54
N GLY A 429 -13.84 -6.00 -9.34
CA GLY A 429 -13.99 -7.31 -8.74
C GLY A 429 -15.44 -7.70 -8.50
N ASP A 430 -15.84 -8.84 -9.05
CA ASP A 430 -17.16 -9.43 -8.79
C ASP A 430 -17.08 -10.39 -7.59
N TRP A 431 -17.51 -9.91 -6.42
CA TRP A 431 -17.49 -10.68 -5.18
C TRP A 431 -18.27 -11.99 -5.27
N LYS A 432 -19.24 -12.14 -6.18
CA LYS A 432 -20.01 -13.38 -6.36
C LYS A 432 -19.15 -14.51 -6.94
N LYS A 433 -17.97 -14.19 -7.48
CA LYS A 433 -16.99 -15.15 -7.97
C LYS A 433 -15.93 -15.51 -6.93
N ALA A 434 -15.94 -14.84 -5.77
CA ALA A 434 -15.08 -15.20 -4.66
C ALA A 434 -15.55 -16.54 -4.07
N THR A 435 -14.60 -17.39 -3.69
CA THR A 435 -14.92 -18.68 -3.05
C THR A 435 -14.96 -18.48 -1.54
N SER A 436 -16.13 -18.67 -0.93
CA SER A 436 -16.25 -18.61 0.53
C SER A 436 -15.46 -19.73 1.20
N PHE A 437 -15.12 -19.53 2.47
CA PHE A 437 -14.45 -20.58 3.24
C PHE A 437 -15.29 -21.86 3.31
N TRP A 438 -16.60 -21.76 3.58
CA TRP A 438 -17.47 -22.93 3.64
C TRP A 438 -17.56 -23.70 2.32
N GLU A 439 -17.66 -23.01 1.18
CA GLU A 439 -17.65 -23.65 -0.14
C GLU A 439 -16.33 -24.36 -0.42
N ALA A 440 -15.19 -23.72 -0.14
CA ALA A 440 -13.87 -24.34 -0.30
C ALA A 440 -13.70 -25.56 0.61
N LEU A 441 -14.10 -25.43 1.87
CA LEU A 441 -14.00 -26.47 2.89
C LEU A 441 -14.81 -27.71 2.51
N THR A 442 -16.09 -27.53 2.17
CA THR A 442 -16.99 -28.64 1.83
C THR A 442 -16.62 -29.33 0.53
N ALA A 443 -16.07 -28.59 -0.45
CA ALA A 443 -15.52 -29.19 -1.66
C ALA A 443 -14.25 -30.02 -1.37
N GLN A 444 -13.39 -29.54 -0.46
CA GLN A 444 -12.13 -30.20 -0.12
C GLN A 444 -12.31 -31.44 0.77
N TYR A 445 -13.31 -31.42 1.65
CA TYR A 445 -13.59 -32.49 2.60
C TYR A 445 -15.07 -32.88 2.56
N PRO A 446 -15.53 -33.60 1.52
CA PRO A 446 -16.95 -33.97 1.40
C PRO A 446 -17.40 -34.97 2.47
N GLN A 447 -16.46 -35.77 3.00
CA GLN A 447 -16.68 -36.66 4.14
C GLN A 447 -16.00 -36.04 5.36
N ASN A 448 -16.81 -35.37 6.19
CA ASN A 448 -16.33 -34.61 7.34
C ASN A 448 -17.31 -34.72 8.52
N ASN A 449 -16.88 -34.21 9.69
CA ASN A 449 -17.74 -34.04 10.86
C ASN A 449 -17.82 -32.56 11.27
N PHE A 450 -18.06 -31.72 10.27
CA PHE A 450 -18.11 -30.28 10.42
C PHE A 450 -19.54 -29.81 10.63
N SER A 451 -19.69 -28.81 11.49
CA SER A 451 -20.97 -28.15 11.71
C SER A 451 -20.81 -26.64 11.60
N TYR A 452 -21.91 -25.94 11.35
CA TYR A 452 -21.90 -24.49 11.16
C TYR A 452 -23.01 -23.83 11.97
N ALA A 453 -22.69 -22.71 12.61
CA ALA A 453 -23.66 -21.75 13.14
C ALA A 453 -23.20 -20.32 12.85
N LYS A 454 -24.15 -19.40 12.63
CA LYS A 454 -23.82 -18.00 12.36
C LYS A 454 -23.25 -17.29 13.60
N GLY A 455 -23.82 -17.57 14.77
CA GLY A 455 -23.36 -17.06 16.07
C GLY A 455 -23.65 -15.58 16.34
N ALA A 456 -23.33 -14.69 15.39
CA ALA A 456 -23.60 -13.27 15.47
C ALA A 456 -23.81 -12.68 14.07
N ASN A 457 -24.46 -11.52 13.99
CA ASN A 457 -24.34 -10.68 12.80
C ASN A 457 -22.94 -10.08 12.70
N LEU A 458 -22.55 -9.63 11.51
CA LEU A 458 -21.27 -8.93 11.35
C LEU A 458 -21.25 -7.63 12.17
N ILE A 459 -22.36 -6.90 12.16
CA ILE A 459 -22.58 -5.64 12.89
C ILE A 459 -24.06 -5.59 13.27
N ASP A 460 -24.37 -5.24 14.52
CA ASP A 460 -25.75 -5.03 14.99
C ASP A 460 -26.15 -3.55 15.06
N ASP A 461 -25.20 -2.60 15.11
CA ASP A 461 -25.50 -1.16 15.12
C ASP A 461 -26.14 -0.73 13.79
N PRO A 462 -27.44 -0.36 13.77
CA PRO A 462 -28.14 -0.01 12.55
C PRO A 462 -27.60 1.27 11.89
N VAL A 463 -27.02 2.19 12.66
CA VAL A 463 -26.41 3.42 12.12
C VAL A 463 -25.15 3.06 11.35
N LEU A 464 -24.31 2.18 11.91
CA LEU A 464 -23.11 1.71 11.24
C LEU A 464 -23.44 0.83 10.03
N VAL A 465 -24.42 -0.07 10.13
CA VAL A 465 -24.89 -0.86 8.97
C VAL A 465 -25.36 0.06 7.85
N LYS A 466 -26.15 1.10 8.12
CA LYS A 466 -26.60 2.05 7.08
C LYS A 466 -25.43 2.73 6.36
N LYS A 467 -24.37 3.09 7.09
CA LYS A 467 -23.16 3.71 6.51
C LYS A 467 -22.35 2.73 5.67
N LEU A 468 -22.21 1.49 6.14
CA LEU A 468 -21.36 0.46 5.54
C LEU A 468 -22.09 -0.43 4.53
N ASN A 469 -23.39 -0.23 4.34
CA ASN A 469 -24.20 -0.98 3.40
C ASN A 469 -25.06 -0.06 2.51
N PRO A 470 -24.44 0.93 1.82
CA PRO A 470 -25.19 1.96 1.07
C PRO A 470 -26.06 1.38 -0.06
N HIS A 471 -25.77 0.17 -0.53
CA HIS A 471 -26.53 -0.53 -1.57
C HIS A 471 -27.31 -1.76 -1.04
N GLY A 472 -27.42 -1.91 0.28
CA GLY A 472 -28.26 -2.92 0.94
C GLY A 472 -27.78 -4.38 0.87
N ALA A 473 -26.88 -4.75 -0.04
CA ALA A 473 -26.49 -6.14 -0.29
C ALA A 473 -25.18 -6.60 0.40
N ALA A 474 -24.45 -5.70 1.07
CA ALA A 474 -23.11 -5.99 1.58
C ALA A 474 -23.08 -6.55 3.02
N ILE A 475 -24.08 -6.20 3.84
CA ILE A 475 -24.20 -6.64 5.24
C ILE A 475 -25.64 -7.07 5.48
N THR A 476 -25.88 -8.38 5.58
CA THR A 476 -27.21 -8.95 5.78
C THR A 476 -27.37 -9.47 7.21
N ALA A 477 -28.24 -8.82 7.98
CA ALA A 477 -28.59 -9.27 9.32
C ALA A 477 -29.42 -10.57 9.26
N ASP A 478 -29.20 -11.45 10.23
CA ASP A 478 -30.10 -12.56 10.52
C ASP A 478 -31.37 -12.00 11.17
N SER A 479 -32.52 -12.60 10.89
CA SER A 479 -33.80 -12.17 11.47
C SER A 479 -34.01 -12.70 12.89
N ARG A 480 -33.23 -13.70 13.31
CA ARG A 480 -33.25 -14.24 14.68
C ARG A 480 -32.63 -13.26 15.67
N SER A 481 -33.00 -13.40 16.93
CA SER A 481 -32.43 -12.60 18.01
C SER A 481 -30.96 -12.96 18.27
N VAL A 482 -30.19 -12.00 18.80
CA VAL A 482 -28.80 -12.22 19.23
C VAL A 482 -28.68 -13.42 20.17
N LYS A 483 -29.64 -13.58 21.09
CA LYS A 483 -29.68 -14.70 22.02
C LYS A 483 -29.79 -16.05 21.30
N GLU A 484 -30.73 -16.18 20.37
CA GLU A 484 -30.92 -17.41 19.59
C GLU A 484 -29.67 -17.77 18.77
N LEU A 485 -29.01 -16.78 18.17
CA LEU A 485 -27.77 -16.99 17.40
C LEU A 485 -26.63 -17.51 18.28
N ILE A 486 -26.47 -16.93 19.48
CA ILE A 486 -25.42 -17.33 20.43
C ILE A 486 -25.73 -18.73 21.00
N GLU A 487 -26.98 -19.01 21.38
CA GLU A 487 -27.39 -20.31 21.90
C GLU A 487 -27.15 -21.44 20.88
N GLU A 488 -27.50 -21.22 19.60
CA GLU A 488 -27.16 -22.12 18.50
C GLU A 488 -25.65 -22.35 18.42
N ALA A 489 -24.85 -21.30 18.40
CA ALA A 489 -23.39 -21.41 18.30
C ALA A 489 -22.74 -22.14 19.50
N VAL A 490 -23.26 -21.94 20.72
CA VAL A 490 -22.84 -22.65 21.92
C VAL A 490 -23.19 -24.13 21.84
N GLU A 491 -24.38 -24.48 21.35
CA GLU A 491 -24.78 -25.88 21.14
C GLU A 491 -23.84 -26.61 20.18
N HIS A 492 -23.52 -25.99 19.04
CA HIS A 492 -22.56 -26.52 18.07
C HIS A 492 -21.17 -26.71 18.70
N THR A 493 -20.72 -25.72 19.47
CA THR A 493 -19.41 -25.76 20.14
C THR A 493 -19.31 -26.87 21.18
N ASN A 494 -20.35 -27.06 22.01
CA ASN A 494 -20.38 -28.14 23.02
C ASN A 494 -20.26 -29.54 22.41
N LYS A 495 -20.82 -29.73 21.19
CA LYS A 495 -20.77 -31.00 20.44
C LYS A 495 -19.45 -31.21 19.68
N ALA A 496 -18.63 -30.17 19.52
CA ALA A 496 -17.37 -30.21 18.80
C ALA A 496 -16.17 -30.55 19.71
N ASP A 497 -15.08 -30.98 19.07
CA ASP A 497 -13.77 -31.15 19.71
C ASP A 497 -12.99 -29.82 19.70
N VAL A 498 -13.22 -28.99 18.68
CA VAL A 498 -12.66 -27.63 18.52
C VAL A 498 -13.68 -26.72 17.81
N ALA A 499 -13.74 -25.45 18.23
CA ALA A 499 -14.46 -24.41 17.50
C ALA A 499 -13.49 -23.53 16.71
N VAL A 500 -13.80 -23.29 15.45
CA VAL A 500 -13.10 -22.35 14.57
C VAL A 500 -14.02 -21.18 14.29
N VAL A 501 -13.67 -20.01 14.80
CA VAL A 501 -14.57 -18.85 14.89
C VAL A 501 -14.06 -17.75 13.95
N PHE A 502 -14.87 -17.35 12.98
CA PHE A 502 -14.54 -16.38 11.94
C PHE A 502 -15.16 -15.01 12.26
N LEU A 503 -14.31 -14.06 12.64
CA LEU A 503 -14.70 -12.74 13.14
C LEU A 503 -13.83 -11.64 12.54
N GLY A 504 -14.25 -10.40 12.71
CA GLY A 504 -13.52 -9.24 12.22
C GLY A 504 -14.43 -8.14 11.70
N GLU A 505 -13.98 -7.54 10.61
CA GLU A 505 -14.56 -6.34 10.01
C GLU A 505 -15.34 -6.65 8.74
N SER A 506 -16.23 -5.74 8.35
CA SER A 506 -16.71 -5.70 6.97
C SER A 506 -15.67 -5.04 6.07
N ALA A 507 -15.70 -5.35 4.76
CA ALA A 507 -14.78 -4.77 3.79
C ALA A 507 -14.77 -3.23 3.80
N LEU A 508 -15.92 -2.60 4.08
CA LEU A 508 -16.08 -1.14 4.10
C LEU A 508 -15.78 -0.49 5.46
N MET A 509 -15.41 -1.26 6.49
CA MET A 509 -14.86 -0.69 7.73
C MET A 509 -13.42 -0.20 7.54
N SER A 510 -12.81 -0.45 6.38
CA SER A 510 -11.48 -0.01 5.96
C SER A 510 -11.53 0.59 4.56
N GLY A 511 -10.41 1.15 4.10
CA GLY A 511 -10.35 1.98 2.89
C GLY A 511 -10.66 3.45 3.18
N GLU A 512 -10.99 4.18 2.12
CA GLU A 512 -11.23 5.62 2.16
C GLU A 512 -12.46 5.99 3.02
N ALA A 513 -12.34 7.09 3.77
CA ALA A 513 -13.34 7.63 4.70
C ALA A 513 -13.81 6.66 5.81
N ALA A 514 -13.12 5.53 5.99
CA ALA A 514 -13.53 4.46 6.91
C ALA A 514 -12.67 4.44 8.19
N SER A 515 -12.45 5.61 8.80
CA SER A 515 -11.68 5.72 10.04
C SER A 515 -12.46 5.18 11.25
N ARG A 516 -11.79 4.46 12.15
CA ARG A 516 -12.37 3.89 13.36
C ARG A 516 -11.71 4.45 14.62
N SER A 517 -12.50 5.03 15.53
CA SER A 517 -12.00 5.50 16.83
C SER A 517 -11.69 4.35 17.80
N ASP A 518 -12.37 3.22 17.64
CA ASP A 518 -12.14 1.97 18.34
C ASP A 518 -11.84 0.88 17.31
N ILE A 519 -10.71 0.20 17.48
CA ILE A 519 -10.18 -0.85 16.59
C ILE A 519 -10.24 -2.23 17.24
N SER A 520 -11.11 -2.43 18.24
CA SER A 520 -11.46 -3.77 18.72
C SER A 520 -12.35 -4.51 17.71
N LEU A 521 -12.56 -5.80 17.95
CA LEU A 521 -13.69 -6.52 17.33
C LEU A 521 -15.01 -5.82 17.69
N PRO A 522 -16.02 -5.84 16.80
CA PRO A 522 -17.37 -5.36 17.11
C PRO A 522 -17.93 -6.03 18.38
N GLU A 523 -18.64 -5.25 19.20
CA GLU A 523 -19.12 -5.68 20.52
C GLU A 523 -19.92 -7.00 20.47
N ASN A 524 -20.83 -7.13 19.51
CA ASN A 524 -21.65 -8.33 19.35
C ASN A 524 -20.81 -9.59 19.05
N GLN A 525 -19.68 -9.44 18.36
CA GLN A 525 -18.73 -10.52 18.11
C GLN A 525 -17.90 -10.87 19.37
N GLN A 526 -17.58 -9.88 20.22
CA GLN A 526 -16.94 -10.12 21.51
C GLN A 526 -17.85 -10.89 22.46
N VAL A 527 -19.14 -10.55 22.52
CA VAL A 527 -20.16 -11.27 23.31
C VAL A 527 -20.24 -12.73 22.86
N LEU A 528 -20.26 -12.99 21.55
CA LEU A 528 -20.18 -14.35 21.01
C LEU A 528 -18.92 -15.08 21.49
N LEU A 529 -17.73 -14.48 21.37
CA LEU A 529 -16.49 -15.12 21.81
C LEU A 529 -16.49 -15.46 23.31
N GLN A 530 -17.02 -14.58 24.16
CA GLN A 530 -17.13 -14.82 25.60
C GLN A 530 -18.05 -16.01 25.89
N ALA A 531 -19.19 -16.10 25.20
CA ALA A 531 -20.12 -17.22 25.34
C ALA A 531 -19.50 -18.54 24.86
N LEU A 532 -18.79 -18.53 23.74
CA LEU A 532 -18.05 -19.71 23.25
C LEU A 532 -16.94 -20.11 24.21
N LYS A 533 -16.18 -19.16 24.75
CA LYS A 533 -15.09 -19.43 25.70
C LYS A 533 -15.61 -20.10 26.98
N ALA A 534 -16.81 -19.73 27.44
CA ALA A 534 -17.44 -20.33 28.62
C ALA A 534 -17.76 -21.83 28.47
N THR A 535 -17.78 -22.36 27.25
CA THR A 535 -17.95 -23.81 27.01
C THR A 535 -16.73 -24.65 27.43
N GLY A 536 -15.57 -24.01 27.63
CA GLY A 536 -14.30 -24.68 27.91
C GLY A 536 -13.68 -25.42 26.72
N LYS A 537 -14.29 -25.34 25.53
CA LYS A 537 -13.75 -25.95 24.31
C LYS A 537 -12.56 -25.15 23.77
N PRO A 538 -11.59 -25.82 23.10
CA PRO A 538 -10.56 -25.12 22.36
C PRO A 538 -11.14 -24.24 21.26
N ILE A 539 -10.64 -23.00 21.15
CA ILE A 539 -11.09 -22.02 20.16
C ILE A 539 -9.92 -21.55 19.30
N VAL A 540 -10.09 -21.66 17.98
CA VAL A 540 -9.27 -21.02 16.95
C VAL A 540 -10.01 -19.81 16.42
N LEU A 541 -9.44 -18.62 16.58
CA LEU A 541 -9.96 -17.39 15.98
C LEU A 541 -9.35 -17.17 14.60
N VAL A 542 -10.19 -16.99 13.59
CA VAL A 542 -9.81 -16.58 12.24
C VAL A 542 -10.30 -15.15 12.03
N LEU A 543 -9.36 -14.24 11.84
CA LEU A 543 -9.58 -12.81 11.72
C LEU A 543 -9.62 -12.38 10.24
N MET A 544 -10.61 -11.56 9.88
CA MET A 544 -10.67 -10.86 8.58
C MET A 544 -10.85 -9.36 8.82
N ASN A 545 -9.84 -8.56 8.50
CA ASN A 545 -9.84 -7.11 8.76
C ASN A 545 -8.89 -6.35 7.85
N GLY A 546 -9.10 -5.04 7.75
CA GLY A 546 -8.28 -4.14 6.91
C GLY A 546 -7.15 -3.43 7.64
N ARG A 547 -7.02 -3.63 8.95
CA ARG A 547 -6.11 -2.88 9.84
C ARG A 547 -5.63 -3.75 11.00
N PRO A 548 -4.56 -3.34 11.71
CA PRO A 548 -4.29 -3.84 13.05
C PRO A 548 -5.47 -3.61 14.01
N LEU A 549 -5.76 -4.61 14.84
CA LEU A 549 -6.81 -4.57 15.87
C LEU A 549 -6.20 -4.61 17.27
N THR A 550 -6.96 -4.15 18.28
CA THR A 550 -6.62 -4.38 19.70
C THR A 550 -7.19 -5.72 20.13
N LEU A 551 -6.32 -6.71 20.36
CA LEU A 551 -6.68 -8.11 20.56
C LEU A 551 -6.25 -8.69 21.93
N GLN A 552 -6.17 -7.84 22.97
CA GLN A 552 -5.65 -8.28 24.28
C GLN A 552 -6.46 -9.42 24.90
N TRP A 553 -7.80 -9.32 24.84
CA TRP A 553 -8.66 -10.33 25.45
C TRP A 553 -8.56 -11.65 24.67
N GLU A 554 -8.55 -11.56 23.34
CA GLU A 554 -8.44 -12.69 22.42
C GLU A 554 -7.11 -13.42 22.63
N ASP A 555 -6.00 -12.68 22.69
CA ASP A 555 -4.67 -13.23 22.95
C ASP A 555 -4.57 -13.88 24.34
N ALA A 556 -5.22 -13.33 25.36
CA ALA A 556 -5.20 -13.92 26.70
C ALA A 556 -6.05 -15.20 26.82
N HIS A 557 -7.15 -15.32 26.07
CA HIS A 557 -8.17 -16.35 26.34
C HIS A 557 -8.30 -17.45 25.28
N LEU A 558 -7.88 -17.21 24.04
CA LEU A 558 -8.09 -18.14 22.92
C LEU A 558 -6.84 -19.00 22.63
N ASN A 559 -7.02 -20.18 22.04
CA ASN A 559 -5.93 -21.13 21.83
C ASN A 559 -5.07 -20.77 20.62
N ALA A 560 -5.70 -20.35 19.52
CA ALA A 560 -4.99 -19.91 18.32
C ALA A 560 -5.68 -18.70 17.68
N ILE A 561 -4.88 -17.88 17.00
CA ILE A 561 -5.32 -16.68 16.29
C ILE A 561 -4.62 -16.65 14.93
N VAL A 562 -5.41 -16.59 13.87
CA VAL A 562 -4.96 -16.55 12.47
C VAL A 562 -5.47 -15.25 11.85
N GLU A 563 -4.55 -14.37 11.45
CA GLU A 563 -4.83 -13.13 10.73
C GLU A 563 -4.82 -13.42 9.23
N THR A 564 -5.96 -13.23 8.58
CA THR A 564 -6.16 -13.52 7.15
C THR A 564 -6.32 -12.28 6.30
N TRP A 565 -6.47 -11.11 6.94
CA TRP A 565 -6.82 -9.85 6.31
C TRP A 565 -8.11 -9.99 5.48
N PHE A 566 -8.25 -9.21 4.41
CA PHE A 566 -9.12 -9.58 3.30
C PHE A 566 -8.26 -10.18 2.18
N ALA A 567 -8.32 -11.50 2.02
CA ALA A 567 -7.38 -12.26 1.19
C ALA A 567 -7.79 -12.40 -0.30
N GLY A 568 -8.85 -11.72 -0.75
CA GLY A 568 -9.23 -11.70 -2.15
C GLY A 568 -10.12 -12.88 -2.58
N MET A 569 -10.22 -13.11 -3.89
CA MET A 569 -11.18 -14.05 -4.48
C MET A 569 -10.99 -15.52 -4.06
N LYS A 570 -9.76 -15.90 -3.68
CA LYS A 570 -9.42 -17.26 -3.26
C LYS A 570 -9.18 -17.38 -1.75
N ALA A 571 -9.67 -16.41 -0.97
CA ALA A 571 -9.54 -16.40 0.49
C ALA A 571 -10.02 -17.71 1.14
N GLY A 572 -11.20 -18.21 0.78
CA GLY A 572 -11.73 -19.45 1.36
C GLY A 572 -10.82 -20.66 1.15
N ASN A 573 -10.24 -20.80 -0.05
CA ASN A 573 -9.28 -21.86 -0.37
C ASN A 573 -7.99 -21.72 0.44
N ALA A 574 -7.41 -20.51 0.48
CA ALA A 574 -6.18 -20.23 1.20
C ALA A 574 -6.31 -20.47 2.71
N ILE A 575 -7.42 -20.02 3.30
CA ILE A 575 -7.72 -20.24 4.72
C ILE A 575 -7.84 -21.72 5.02
N ALA A 576 -8.53 -22.49 4.18
CA ALA A 576 -8.63 -23.94 4.34
C ALA A 576 -7.25 -24.63 4.20
N ASP A 577 -6.40 -24.18 3.28
CA ASP A 577 -5.04 -24.73 3.13
C ASP A 577 -4.19 -24.51 4.38
N VAL A 578 -4.27 -23.32 4.99
CA VAL A 578 -3.56 -23.01 6.23
C VAL A 578 -4.14 -23.81 7.39
N LEU A 579 -5.45 -23.71 7.65
CA LEU A 579 -6.07 -24.33 8.82
C LEU A 579 -5.84 -25.84 8.89
N PHE A 580 -5.81 -26.53 7.76
CA PHE A 580 -5.60 -27.98 7.68
C PHE A 580 -4.17 -28.40 7.30
N GLY A 581 -3.20 -27.47 7.33
CA GLY A 581 -1.78 -27.79 7.20
C GLY A 581 -1.33 -28.20 5.79
N LYS A 582 -2.11 -27.91 4.74
CA LYS A 582 -1.63 -28.01 3.36
C LYS A 582 -0.58 -26.94 3.07
N TYR A 583 -0.64 -25.82 3.79
CA TYR A 583 0.41 -24.81 3.83
C TYR A 583 0.76 -24.48 5.28
N ASN A 584 2.05 -24.36 5.56
CA ASN A 584 2.56 -23.86 6.82
C ASN A 584 2.66 -22.33 6.75
N PRO A 585 1.89 -21.57 7.57
CA PRO A 585 1.84 -20.11 7.48
C PRO A 585 3.23 -19.49 7.65
N SER A 586 3.52 -18.49 6.84
CA SER A 586 4.82 -17.80 6.80
C SER A 586 4.69 -16.27 6.72
N GLY A 587 3.47 -15.74 6.77
CA GLY A 587 3.24 -14.31 6.77
C GLY A 587 3.84 -13.67 8.04
N LYS A 588 4.34 -12.44 7.90
CA LYS A 588 4.87 -11.63 9.01
C LYS A 588 4.25 -10.23 8.96
N LEU A 589 3.82 -9.70 10.10
CA LEU A 589 3.19 -8.38 10.21
C LEU A 589 4.08 -7.26 9.65
N THR A 590 3.49 -6.33 8.91
CA THR A 590 4.17 -5.12 8.40
C THR A 590 3.76 -3.85 9.15
N MET A 591 2.82 -3.98 10.09
CA MET A 591 2.34 -2.93 10.97
C MET A 591 2.12 -3.50 12.37
N THR A 592 2.50 -2.74 13.39
CA THR A 592 2.42 -3.11 14.79
C THR A 592 0.97 -3.21 15.26
N PHE A 593 0.64 -4.27 16.02
CA PHE A 593 -0.67 -4.41 16.66
C PHE A 593 -0.62 -3.82 18.07
N PRO A 594 -1.35 -2.72 18.33
CA PRO A 594 -1.35 -2.10 19.64
C PRO A 594 -2.13 -2.94 20.67
N ARG A 595 -1.80 -2.71 21.94
CA ARG A 595 -2.55 -3.23 23.09
C ARG A 595 -3.87 -2.50 23.30
N SER A 596 -3.89 -1.19 23.04
CA SER A 596 -5.07 -0.34 23.12
C SER A 596 -4.94 0.84 22.16
N VAL A 597 -6.05 1.48 21.81
CA VAL A 597 -6.02 2.73 21.01
C VAL A 597 -5.23 3.85 21.69
N GLY A 598 -5.09 3.81 23.02
CA GLY A 598 -4.31 4.79 23.79
C GLY A 598 -2.81 4.73 23.58
N GLN A 599 -2.28 3.64 23.01
CA GLN A 599 -0.87 3.53 22.63
C GLN A 599 -0.55 4.20 21.28
N ILE A 600 -1.55 4.57 20.48
CA ILE A 600 -1.35 5.04 19.12
C ILE A 600 -0.80 6.48 19.14
N PRO A 601 0.30 6.78 18.42
CA PRO A 601 1.07 5.86 17.57
C PRO A 601 2.11 5.02 18.34
N ILE A 602 2.15 3.71 18.05
CA ILE A 602 3.19 2.76 18.47
C ILE A 602 3.79 2.08 17.23
N TYR A 603 5.12 2.02 17.14
CA TYR A 603 5.85 1.52 15.97
C TYR A 603 7.28 1.12 16.34
N TYR A 604 7.87 0.18 15.60
CA TYR A 604 9.13 -0.47 16.01
C TYR A 604 10.37 0.43 15.90
N ASN A 605 10.43 1.29 14.88
CA ASN A 605 11.55 2.21 14.62
C ASN A 605 11.39 3.54 15.38
N ALA A 606 10.98 3.45 16.65
CA ALA A 606 10.91 4.57 17.58
C ALA A 606 12.31 4.97 18.09
N LYS A 607 12.41 6.20 18.63
CA LYS A 607 13.63 6.69 19.28
C LYS A 607 13.69 6.23 20.74
N SER A 608 14.90 6.13 21.31
CA SER A 608 15.10 5.67 22.69
C SER A 608 14.54 6.63 23.76
N THR A 609 14.38 7.93 23.44
CA THR A 609 14.13 9.04 24.39
C THR A 609 15.30 9.27 25.35
N GLY A 610 15.19 10.27 26.24
CA GLY A 610 16.20 10.50 27.29
C GLY A 610 16.03 9.63 28.54
N ARG A 611 14.92 8.90 28.65
CA ARG A 611 14.58 8.04 29.80
C ARG A 611 13.88 6.76 29.31
N PRO A 612 14.56 5.89 28.56
CA PRO A 612 13.97 4.65 28.07
C PRO A 612 13.38 3.83 29.22
N PHE A 613 12.35 3.02 28.93
CA PHE A 613 11.72 2.15 29.90
C PHE A 613 12.74 1.26 30.63
N SER A 614 12.62 1.18 31.94
CA SER A 614 13.41 0.29 32.80
C SER A 614 12.49 -0.29 33.86
N GLU A 615 12.48 -1.62 33.98
CA GLU A 615 11.61 -2.32 34.91
C GLU A 615 11.87 -1.88 36.36
N GLY A 616 10.80 -1.66 37.12
CA GLY A 616 10.87 -1.17 38.50
C GLY A 616 11.24 0.32 38.66
N GLN A 617 11.48 1.07 37.57
CA GLN A 617 11.82 2.49 37.62
C GLN A 617 10.64 3.37 37.21
N LYS A 618 10.12 4.18 38.14
CA LYS A 618 8.93 5.03 37.90
C LYS A 618 9.17 6.13 36.86
N TYR A 619 10.33 6.79 36.90
CA TYR A 619 10.61 8.00 36.12
C TYR A 619 11.20 7.68 34.74
N THR A 620 10.66 6.69 34.03
CA THR A 620 10.99 6.36 32.63
C THR A 620 9.80 6.61 31.71
N THR A 621 10.01 6.64 30.39
CA THR A 621 8.94 6.69 29.39
C THR A 621 8.08 5.44 29.56
N GLN A 622 6.88 5.57 30.11
CA GLN A 622 5.92 4.48 30.30
C GLN A 622 4.51 4.98 30.58
N TYR A 623 3.51 4.13 30.32
CA TYR A 623 2.14 4.33 30.79
C TYR A 623 1.95 3.75 32.21
N LEU A 624 0.89 4.15 32.90
CA LEU A 624 0.55 3.61 34.24
C LEU A 624 -0.23 2.30 34.18
N ASP A 625 -0.96 2.07 33.08
CA ASP A 625 -2.05 1.12 32.94
C ASP A 625 -1.85 0.09 31.81
N VAL A 626 -0.80 0.25 30.99
CA VAL A 626 -0.46 -0.68 29.92
C VAL A 626 1.06 -0.76 29.72
N PRO A 627 1.63 -1.94 29.43
CA PRO A 627 3.03 -2.03 29.04
C PRO A 627 3.33 -1.20 27.79
N ASN A 628 4.58 -0.75 27.63
CA ASN A 628 5.01 -0.05 26.41
C ASN A 628 5.11 -0.95 25.18
N THR A 629 5.18 -2.27 25.38
CA THR A 629 5.28 -3.21 24.25
C THR A 629 3.97 -3.25 23.49
N PRO A 630 4.02 -3.46 22.16
CA PRO A 630 2.82 -3.82 21.42
C PRO A 630 2.31 -5.19 21.84
N LEU A 631 1.13 -5.58 21.34
CA LEU A 631 0.66 -6.95 21.47
C LEU A 631 1.45 -7.86 20.52
N TYR A 632 1.54 -7.46 19.24
CA TYR A 632 2.40 -8.10 18.24
C TYR A 632 3.28 -7.06 17.56
N PRO A 633 4.62 -7.22 17.59
CA PRO A 633 5.54 -6.25 17.00
C PRO A 633 5.60 -6.36 15.47
N PHE A 634 6.20 -5.35 14.84
CA PHE A 634 6.59 -5.42 13.43
C PHE A 634 7.43 -6.68 13.12
N GLY A 635 7.14 -7.31 12.00
CA GLY A 635 7.80 -8.53 11.54
C GLY A 635 7.38 -9.80 12.28
N TYR A 636 6.40 -9.75 13.17
CA TYR A 636 5.91 -10.92 13.92
C TYR A 636 5.03 -11.84 13.08
N GLY A 637 5.16 -13.14 13.28
CA GLY A 637 4.32 -14.16 12.66
C GLY A 637 4.90 -15.53 12.94
N LEU A 638 4.07 -16.41 13.48
CA LEU A 638 4.44 -17.78 13.84
C LEU A 638 4.36 -18.70 12.62
N SER A 639 4.85 -19.92 12.83
CA SER A 639 4.79 -21.03 11.90
C SER A 639 4.31 -22.28 12.66
N TYR A 640 3.86 -23.32 11.94
CA TYR A 640 3.67 -24.66 12.52
C TYR A 640 5.00 -25.32 12.90
N THR A 641 6.13 -24.79 12.40
CA THR A 641 7.46 -25.21 12.80
C THR A 641 8.20 -24.15 13.61
N HIS A 642 9.39 -24.48 14.10
CA HIS A 642 10.23 -23.57 14.86
C HIS A 642 11.56 -23.35 14.15
N PHE A 643 12.02 -22.10 14.12
CA PHE A 643 13.29 -21.71 13.51
C PHE A 643 14.24 -21.19 14.57
N ASN A 644 15.42 -21.82 14.68
CA ASN A 644 16.49 -21.36 15.54
C ASN A 644 17.54 -20.59 14.75
N TYR A 645 17.99 -19.49 15.32
CA TYR A 645 19.04 -18.64 14.77
C TYR A 645 20.33 -18.82 15.58
N SER A 646 21.43 -19.11 14.89
CA SER A 646 22.79 -19.02 15.45
C SER A 646 23.19 -17.57 15.73
N ALA A 647 24.31 -17.36 16.43
CA ALA A 647 24.88 -16.02 16.59
C ALA A 647 25.26 -15.41 15.23
N VAL A 648 25.15 -14.08 15.10
CA VAL A 648 25.55 -13.38 13.88
C VAL A 648 27.07 -13.33 13.81
N SER A 649 27.64 -13.82 12.72
CA SER A 649 29.07 -13.73 12.42
C SER A 649 29.31 -12.60 11.42
N LEU A 650 30.32 -11.76 11.68
CA LEU A 650 30.73 -10.71 10.76
C LEU A 650 32.09 -11.07 10.17
N ASN A 651 32.27 -10.88 8.86
CA ASN A 651 33.60 -11.04 8.26
C ASN A 651 34.58 -9.91 8.67
N LYS A 652 34.06 -8.77 9.12
CA LYS A 652 34.79 -7.60 9.59
C LYS A 652 34.00 -6.93 10.71
N THR A 653 34.70 -6.40 11.72
CA THR A 653 34.10 -5.59 12.80
C THR A 653 34.29 -4.09 12.58
N SER A 654 34.99 -3.70 11.52
CA SER A 654 35.10 -2.30 11.08
C SER A 654 35.17 -2.20 9.55
N ILE A 655 34.62 -1.13 9.00
CA ILE A 655 34.66 -0.83 7.55
C ILE A 655 34.92 0.65 7.29
N LYS A 656 35.63 0.97 6.21
CA LYS A 656 35.66 2.32 5.63
C LYS A 656 34.42 2.55 4.73
N PRO A 657 34.07 3.81 4.39
CA PRO A 657 32.88 4.10 3.56
C PRO A 657 32.87 3.42 2.18
N SER A 658 34.05 3.11 1.62
CA SER A 658 34.20 2.39 0.35
C SER A 658 34.08 0.87 0.47
N GLU A 659 34.10 0.34 1.69
CA GLU A 659 34.06 -1.09 1.96
C GLU A 659 32.64 -1.57 2.28
N LYS A 660 32.48 -2.90 2.28
CA LYS A 660 31.26 -3.59 2.70
C LYS A 660 31.63 -4.63 3.74
N LEU A 661 30.71 -4.89 4.66
CA LEU A 661 30.77 -6.02 5.58
C LEU A 661 29.70 -7.04 5.22
N THR A 662 29.96 -8.30 5.56
CA THR A 662 29.02 -9.41 5.39
C THR A 662 28.64 -9.93 6.77
N ALA A 663 27.35 -9.91 7.06
CA ALA A 663 26.77 -10.49 8.25
C ALA A 663 26.11 -11.82 7.90
N THR A 664 26.53 -12.89 8.56
CA THR A 664 26.12 -14.26 8.27
C THR A 664 25.41 -14.88 9.48
N VAL A 665 24.32 -15.60 9.22
CA VAL A 665 23.60 -16.37 10.24
C VAL A 665 23.14 -17.70 9.67
N THR A 666 23.29 -18.78 10.45
CA THR A 666 22.65 -20.07 10.17
C THR A 666 21.29 -20.12 10.83
N ILE A 667 20.28 -20.49 10.04
CA ILE A 667 18.89 -20.70 10.46
C ILE A 667 18.59 -22.19 10.31
N SER A 668 18.07 -22.78 11.37
CA SER A 668 17.75 -24.20 11.44
C SER A 668 16.26 -24.38 11.69
N ASN A 669 15.59 -25.19 10.86
CA ASN A 669 14.23 -25.63 11.14
C ASN A 669 14.30 -26.78 12.16
N THR A 670 13.94 -26.49 13.41
CA THR A 670 14.03 -27.43 14.53
C THR A 670 12.68 -28.03 14.92
N GLY A 671 11.61 -27.73 14.17
CA GLY A 671 10.30 -28.35 14.38
C GLY A 671 10.08 -29.57 13.49
N LYS A 672 8.81 -29.97 13.35
CA LYS A 672 8.39 -31.19 12.65
C LYS A 672 7.81 -30.95 11.25
N TYR A 673 7.64 -29.69 10.86
CA TYR A 673 7.03 -29.31 9.59
C TYR A 673 8.04 -28.57 8.73
N ASP A 674 7.97 -28.81 7.42
CA ASP A 674 8.61 -27.94 6.45
C ASP A 674 7.97 -26.54 6.53
N GLY A 675 8.74 -25.48 6.27
CA GLY A 675 8.22 -24.12 6.39
C GLY A 675 9.10 -23.06 5.75
N GLU A 676 8.51 -21.88 5.56
CA GLU A 676 9.22 -20.67 5.15
C GLU A 676 9.46 -19.76 6.36
N GLU A 677 10.64 -19.16 6.46
CA GLU A 677 11.01 -18.15 7.46
C GLU A 677 11.54 -16.89 6.78
N THR A 678 11.20 -15.73 7.33
CA THR A 678 11.63 -14.42 6.86
C THR A 678 12.66 -13.87 7.83
N ALA A 679 13.94 -14.06 7.53
CA ALA A 679 15.03 -13.49 8.28
C ALA A 679 15.15 -11.98 8.03
N GLN A 680 15.09 -11.19 9.09
CA GLN A 680 15.01 -9.73 9.01
C GLN A 680 16.30 -9.10 9.55
N LEU A 681 16.90 -8.19 8.79
CA LEU A 681 18.09 -7.43 9.15
C LEU A 681 17.71 -6.02 9.59
N TYR A 682 18.12 -5.66 10.82
CA TYR A 682 17.96 -4.32 11.36
C TYR A 682 19.30 -3.70 11.72
N LEU A 683 19.39 -2.36 11.63
CA LEU A 683 20.54 -1.58 12.10
C LEU A 683 20.12 -0.53 13.13
N HIS A 684 21.03 -0.21 14.04
CA HIS A 684 20.94 0.93 14.94
C HIS A 684 22.27 1.68 14.95
N ASP A 685 22.21 2.95 14.57
CA ASP A 685 23.31 3.88 14.71
C ASP A 685 23.32 4.43 16.15
N VAL A 686 24.34 4.03 16.92
CA VAL A 686 24.35 4.17 18.39
C VAL A 686 24.55 5.62 18.81
N VAL A 687 25.39 6.36 18.07
CA VAL A 687 25.72 7.75 18.35
C VAL A 687 25.83 8.50 17.03
N ALA A 688 24.97 9.50 16.88
CA ALA A 688 24.92 10.34 15.71
C ALA A 688 24.63 11.80 16.12
N SER A 689 24.81 12.71 15.16
CA SER A 689 24.51 14.13 15.32
C SER A 689 23.04 14.43 15.64
N VAL A 690 22.13 13.49 15.36
CA VAL A 690 20.72 13.51 15.78
C VAL A 690 20.31 12.16 16.34
N THR A 691 19.31 12.15 17.23
CA THR A 691 18.76 10.89 17.79
C THR A 691 18.29 9.95 16.68
N ARG A 692 18.80 8.71 16.67
CA ARG A 692 18.45 7.67 15.70
C ARG A 692 17.40 6.69 16.25
N PRO A 693 16.60 6.03 15.39
CA PRO A 693 15.73 4.95 15.82
C PRO A 693 16.49 3.81 16.49
N VAL A 694 15.87 3.12 17.44
CA VAL A 694 16.50 1.99 18.16
C VAL A 694 16.77 0.79 17.26
N LYS A 695 16.05 0.68 16.13
CA LYS A 695 16.23 -0.28 15.03
C LYS A 695 15.59 0.30 13.76
N GLU A 696 16.18 0.03 12.60
CA GLU A 696 15.59 0.28 11.27
C GLU A 696 15.83 -0.95 10.39
N LEU A 697 14.81 -1.44 9.70
CA LEU A 697 14.92 -2.53 8.74
C LEU A 697 15.80 -2.08 7.56
N LYS A 698 16.73 -2.94 7.16
CA LYS A 698 17.65 -2.69 6.03
C LYS A 698 17.71 -3.83 5.03
N GLY A 699 17.06 -4.95 5.33
CA GLY A 699 16.98 -6.10 4.44
C GLY A 699 16.17 -7.24 5.03
N PHE A 700 15.75 -8.16 4.17
CA PHE A 700 15.24 -9.46 4.59
C PHE A 700 15.59 -10.52 3.56
N GLN A 701 15.51 -11.79 3.98
CA GLN A 701 15.56 -12.95 3.09
C GLN A 701 14.51 -13.96 3.54
N LYS A 702 13.59 -14.31 2.63
CA LYS A 702 12.64 -15.40 2.84
C LYS A 702 13.24 -16.71 2.36
N ILE A 703 13.29 -17.73 3.22
CA ILE A 703 13.88 -19.04 2.92
C ILE A 703 12.92 -20.15 3.26
N PHE A 704 12.88 -21.19 2.42
CA PHE A 704 12.24 -22.45 2.73
C PHE A 704 13.25 -23.41 3.35
N LEU A 705 12.84 -24.16 4.38
CA LEU A 705 13.63 -25.20 5.02
C LEU A 705 12.74 -26.41 5.32
N LYS A 706 13.24 -27.59 4.96
CA LYS A 706 12.65 -28.86 5.42
C LYS A 706 12.84 -29.04 6.93
N ALA A 707 12.01 -29.85 7.56
CA ALA A 707 12.19 -30.20 8.97
C ALA A 707 13.60 -30.78 9.21
N GLY A 708 14.33 -30.23 10.18
CA GLY A 708 15.72 -30.60 10.49
C GLY A 708 16.79 -29.94 9.60
N GLU A 709 16.41 -29.24 8.52
CA GLU A 709 17.36 -28.57 7.63
C GLU A 709 17.94 -27.31 8.27
N SER A 710 19.20 -27.01 7.95
CA SER A 710 19.86 -25.76 8.32
C SER A 710 20.44 -25.07 7.09
N LYS A 711 20.28 -23.75 7.01
CA LYS A 711 20.82 -22.94 5.92
C LYS A 711 21.53 -21.71 6.46
N THR A 712 22.71 -21.46 5.93
CA THR A 712 23.46 -20.24 6.17
C THR A 712 23.03 -19.17 5.16
N ILE A 713 22.60 -18.01 5.66
CA ILE A 713 22.29 -16.84 4.83
C ILE A 713 23.25 -15.70 5.17
N SER A 714 23.41 -14.77 4.22
CA SER A 714 24.32 -13.63 4.39
C SER A 714 23.68 -12.35 3.89
N PHE A 715 23.87 -11.27 4.64
CA PHE A 715 23.52 -9.91 4.26
C PHE A 715 24.80 -9.10 4.01
N THR A 716 24.77 -8.24 3.01
CA THR A 716 25.88 -7.31 2.73
C THR A 716 25.46 -5.91 3.10
N ILE A 717 26.24 -5.26 3.97
CA ILE A 717 25.99 -3.91 4.47
C ILE A 717 27.12 -3.02 3.99
N GLY A 718 26.78 -1.85 3.42
CA GLY A 718 27.73 -0.82 3.05
C GLY A 718 27.29 0.56 3.53
N ALA A 719 28.10 1.59 3.27
CA ALA A 719 27.83 2.95 3.74
C ALA A 719 26.46 3.50 3.31
N ALA A 720 25.91 3.06 2.17
CA ALA A 720 24.58 3.48 1.72
C ALA A 720 23.45 3.08 2.68
N ASP A 721 23.57 1.91 3.33
CA ASP A 721 22.58 1.40 4.29
C ASP A 721 22.60 2.19 5.61
N LEU A 722 23.72 2.86 5.88
CA LEU A 722 24.01 3.63 7.09
C LEU A 722 23.65 5.12 6.95
N LYS A 723 23.21 5.58 5.77
CA LYS A 723 22.91 6.99 5.56
C LYS A 723 21.59 7.41 6.20
N PHE A 724 21.61 8.60 6.78
CA PHE A 724 20.45 9.32 7.28
C PHE A 724 20.63 10.82 7.02
N TYR A 725 19.65 11.65 7.35
CA TYR A 725 19.80 13.10 7.24
C TYR A 725 20.44 13.60 8.54
N ASN A 726 21.60 14.25 8.48
CA ASN A 726 22.27 14.78 9.68
C ASN A 726 21.69 16.13 10.15
N THR A 727 22.30 16.77 11.15
CA THR A 727 21.88 18.09 11.67
C THR A 727 21.74 19.17 10.58
N ASN A 728 22.52 19.08 9.51
CA ASN A 728 22.49 20.01 8.37
C ASN A 728 21.59 19.53 7.22
N MET A 729 20.74 18.53 7.44
CA MET A 729 19.90 17.88 6.41
C MET A 729 20.70 17.34 5.22
N LYS A 730 21.96 16.93 5.44
CA LYS A 730 22.75 16.22 4.43
C LYS A 730 22.54 14.72 4.57
N TYR A 731 22.25 14.04 3.46
CA TYR A 731 22.09 12.59 3.43
C TYR A 731 23.46 11.88 3.41
N ALA A 732 23.92 11.46 4.59
CA ALA A 732 25.26 10.94 4.82
C ALA A 732 25.28 9.89 5.94
N SER A 733 26.36 9.12 6.00
CA SER A 733 26.68 8.23 7.12
C SER A 733 27.73 8.90 8.00
N GLU A 734 27.64 8.75 9.31
CA GLU A 734 28.61 9.28 10.27
C GLU A 734 29.50 8.14 10.82
N PRO A 735 30.82 8.35 10.98
CA PRO A 735 31.68 7.37 11.61
C PRO A 735 31.24 7.08 13.04
N GLY A 736 31.31 5.83 13.47
CA GLY A 736 30.86 5.43 14.79
C GLY A 736 30.40 3.98 14.86
N LYS A 737 29.87 3.63 16.04
CA LYS A 737 29.40 2.28 16.34
C LYS A 737 27.99 2.06 15.82
N PHE A 738 27.79 0.90 15.20
CA PHE A 738 26.50 0.41 14.76
C PHE A 738 26.21 -0.93 15.42
N LYS A 739 24.98 -1.10 15.90
CA LYS A 739 24.44 -2.42 16.24
C LYS A 739 23.74 -3.00 15.03
N LEU A 740 23.99 -4.29 14.80
CA LEU A 740 23.37 -5.08 13.75
C LEU A 740 22.55 -6.19 14.39
N PHE A 741 21.33 -6.37 13.89
CA PHE A 741 20.40 -7.37 14.42
C PHE A 741 19.87 -8.25 13.29
N ILE A 742 19.83 -9.56 13.50
CA ILE A 742 19.14 -10.50 12.60
C ILE A 742 18.21 -11.40 13.40
N GLY A 743 16.95 -11.52 13.00
CA GLY A 743 15.97 -12.31 13.74
C GLY A 743 14.73 -12.69 12.95
N THR A 744 13.77 -13.32 13.66
CA THR A 744 12.47 -13.77 13.13
C THR A 744 11.40 -12.68 13.18
N ASN A 745 11.61 -11.64 14.01
CA ASN A 745 10.81 -10.43 14.09
C ASN A 745 11.65 -9.26 14.66
N SER A 746 11.08 -8.06 14.79
CA SER A 746 11.81 -6.87 15.28
C SER A 746 12.23 -6.91 16.76
N GLN A 747 11.65 -7.81 17.56
CA GLN A 747 11.97 -7.98 18.99
C GLN A 747 12.92 -9.16 19.24
N GLU A 748 12.67 -10.31 18.61
CA GLU A 748 13.43 -11.54 18.78
C GLU A 748 14.58 -11.63 17.78
N VAL A 749 15.72 -11.07 18.18
CA VAL A 749 16.91 -10.90 17.33
C VAL A 749 18.20 -11.40 17.97
N LYS A 750 19.16 -11.75 17.13
CA LYS A 750 20.57 -11.91 17.49
C LYS A 750 21.30 -10.61 17.17
N GLU A 751 22.07 -10.11 18.14
CA GLU A 751 22.74 -8.82 18.09
C GLU A 751 24.26 -8.99 17.95
N THR A 752 24.88 -8.10 17.21
CA THR A 752 26.34 -7.90 17.15
C THR A 752 26.64 -6.43 16.86
N GLU A 753 27.91 -6.03 16.88
CA GLU A 753 28.34 -4.66 16.62
C GLU A 753 29.48 -4.56 15.61
N PHE A 754 29.54 -3.43 14.91
CA PHE A 754 30.67 -3.05 14.06
C PHE A 754 30.86 -1.52 14.07
N GLU A 755 31.97 -1.06 13.51
CA GLU A 755 32.31 0.36 13.44
C GLU A 755 32.47 0.86 12.00
N LEU A 756 31.87 2.00 11.66
CA LEU A 756 32.18 2.76 10.44
C LEU A 756 33.36 3.69 10.74
N LEU A 757 34.47 3.48 10.05
CA LEU A 757 35.66 4.33 10.12
C LEU A 757 35.49 5.61 9.28
N PRO A 758 36.28 6.66 9.56
CA PRO A 758 36.28 7.90 8.77
C PRO A 758 36.53 7.74 7.27
#